data_AF-A0AAV5GVM6-F1
#
_entry.id   AF-A0AAV5GVM6-F1
#
_cell.length_a   1.000
_cell.length_b   1.000
_cell.length_c   1.000
_cell.angle_alpha   90.00
_cell.angle_beta   90.00
_cell.angle_gamma   90.00
#
_symmetry.space_group_name_H-M   'P 1'
#
loop_
_entity.id
_entity.type
_entity.pdbx_description
1 polymer ?
#
loop_
_entity_poly.entity_id
_entity_poly.type
_entity_poly.pdbx_seq_one_letter_code
_entity_poly.pdbx_strand_id
1 'polypeptide(L)'
;MDDKKEQDTTDVQKETSVEKRKTNRAGRITGTVLLVFAGAVLGSGAVLYRKVVLPRGLSWLFPWMEPAVIAGVLLAAALLLVLWLPVGKKAKGLLAGCGLLTAVLAVVCVTLLLPETVSVRKSPDEKNTLVIVEDRENHTLAVARIYYGFWKREKDMLPFQRLEALKYQWLENDVCAVTGRDGDGVLHQYLATYGERGDGISYRDPLAAMSGSWEAEVDGGKWRLQIGGMAQLETPEGLQTFDSSDCERYGTIAVTLGKGTGVQWSLVMNQDCRLNDGRIAQGGTLTLCAADMGETKPVIFSSTDEREAWNGSESASEGERENEIWVKLKQYLWGNSREKQNTEEAIVKEMYFLAENNPSGEGYAPKQDGIFFVAAADTEECWNVRNILKEFTKTYRVNGYDCAVQMKSIQCLAGNQEDGMYEVHTTEFIAAPGIAGQVAEGSRVEMKYTFRMVKTALGYYVYRTFGTDDAWGPEGEPGEIYVLSDNKEYSYFLSGEYDTADRYGFAKAPEEGMRELYKEMLEGRYPAAVETTYEESPAMRLDGQASLYLLYDGITEDCLHYRYRMVQSQTPELQPDSRLQTKEVYQAVIKRGMTGIAAVGETAENAQTPEPPSNSGGDTSDPGKRRSGPREGEVRWDSYNGDYAREMVLKEQGITFRMVVLDAALGSRFYGLAKSYDGGKTWYKVGTDPFNSQTGMDIDFTFLDEDFGFAALAHNGGDSAQLYVTEDGGFSYSPADMEEKLVTLEGGGTFAPYDYPRMPYWENGVLYVLCGQGADGDYDGGDAWALARYRSEDRGKSFQFDEMVPGTGKS
;
A
#
# COMPACT_ATOMS: atom_id res chain seq x y z
N MET A 1 -5.15 -88.25 37.13
CA MET A 1 -4.47 -87.01 37.55
C MET A 1 -4.10 -86.15 36.33
N ASP A 2 -4.55 -86.52 35.13
CA ASP A 2 -4.15 -85.90 33.86
C ASP A 2 -5.14 -84.85 33.32
N ASP A 3 -6.45 -84.98 33.58
CA ASP A 3 -7.45 -83.98 33.13
C ASP A 3 -7.24 -82.58 33.71
N LYS A 4 -6.69 -82.50 34.93
CA LYS A 4 -6.46 -81.21 35.61
C LYS A 4 -5.28 -80.43 35.01
N LYS A 5 -4.37 -81.09 34.27
CA LYS A 5 -3.17 -80.48 33.67
C LYS A 5 -3.44 -79.94 32.27
N GLU A 6 -4.39 -80.55 31.56
CA GLU A 6 -4.83 -80.14 30.22
C GLU A 6 -5.75 -78.91 30.28
N GLN A 7 -6.56 -78.80 31.33
CA GLN A 7 -7.45 -77.65 31.55
C GLN A 7 -6.70 -76.38 31.99
N ASP A 8 -5.66 -76.54 32.83
CA ASP A 8 -4.80 -75.45 33.30
C ASP A 8 -3.94 -74.87 32.15
N THR A 9 -3.52 -75.71 31.20
CA THR A 9 -2.79 -75.26 29.99
C THR A 9 -3.70 -74.58 28.96
N THR A 10 -4.98 -74.97 28.87
CA THR A 10 -5.95 -74.28 27.98
C THR A 10 -6.36 -72.91 28.52
N ASP A 11 -6.55 -72.78 29.84
CA ASP A 11 -6.90 -71.50 30.46
C ASP A 11 -5.74 -70.50 30.45
N VAL A 12 -4.49 -70.94 30.69
CA VAL A 12 -3.29 -70.08 30.54
C VAL A 12 -3.09 -69.61 29.10
N GLN A 13 -3.33 -70.46 28.09
CA GLN A 13 -3.29 -70.06 26.67
C GLN A 13 -4.44 -69.10 26.30
N LYS A 14 -5.62 -69.26 26.91
CA LYS A 14 -6.75 -68.34 26.72
C LYS A 14 -6.44 -66.97 27.31
N GLU A 15 -5.92 -66.90 28.54
CA GLU A 15 -5.52 -65.65 29.18
C GLU A 15 -4.44 -64.91 28.39
N THR A 16 -3.37 -65.59 27.98
CA THR A 16 -2.33 -64.97 27.13
C THR A 16 -2.87 -64.51 25.77
N SER A 17 -3.84 -65.22 25.18
CA SER A 17 -4.49 -64.81 23.92
C SER A 17 -5.39 -63.57 24.06
N VAL A 18 -6.09 -63.44 25.20
CA VAL A 18 -6.95 -62.30 25.54
C VAL A 18 -6.11 -61.07 25.86
N GLU A 19 -5.00 -61.24 26.58
CA GLU A 19 -4.04 -60.18 26.89
C GLU A 19 -3.33 -59.65 25.64
N LYS A 20 -2.91 -60.55 24.72
CA LYS A 20 -2.40 -60.19 23.38
C LYS A 20 -3.44 -59.47 22.51
N ARG A 21 -4.73 -59.80 22.66
CA ARG A 21 -5.84 -59.11 21.96
C ARG A 21 -6.07 -57.71 22.53
N LYS A 22 -6.04 -57.54 23.86
CA LYS A 22 -6.19 -56.25 24.54
C LYS A 22 -5.04 -55.28 24.20
N THR A 23 -3.79 -55.74 24.25
CA THR A 23 -2.61 -54.94 23.89
C THR A 23 -2.57 -54.55 22.40
N ASN A 24 -2.93 -55.45 21.48
CA ASN A 24 -3.07 -55.10 20.06
C ASN A 24 -4.23 -54.12 19.78
N ARG A 25 -5.31 -54.16 20.58
CA ARG A 25 -6.44 -53.23 20.44
C ARG A 25 -6.07 -51.83 20.97
N ALA A 26 -5.38 -51.76 22.10
CA ALA A 26 -4.86 -50.51 22.66
C ALA A 26 -3.90 -49.81 21.67
N GLY A 27 -2.92 -50.53 21.10
CA GLY A 27 -1.99 -49.97 20.13
C GLY A 27 -2.65 -49.44 18.84
N ARG A 28 -3.75 -50.06 18.39
CA ARG A 28 -4.54 -49.56 17.24
C ARG A 28 -5.29 -48.28 17.58
N ILE A 29 -5.83 -48.17 18.79
CA ILE A 29 -6.52 -46.95 19.24
C ILE A 29 -5.52 -45.80 19.32
N THR A 30 -4.35 -46.01 19.94
CA THR A 30 -3.28 -45.00 20.00
C THR A 30 -2.82 -44.57 18.60
N GLY A 31 -2.60 -45.51 17.68
CA GLY A 31 -2.23 -45.19 16.30
C GLY A 31 -3.31 -44.43 15.53
N THR A 32 -4.59 -44.68 15.82
CA THR A 32 -5.71 -43.94 15.22
C THR A 32 -5.72 -42.50 15.70
N VAL A 33 -5.59 -42.27 17.01
CA VAL A 33 -5.56 -40.92 17.58
C VAL A 33 -4.42 -40.11 16.99
N LEU A 34 -3.22 -40.69 16.85
CA LEU A 34 -2.07 -40.01 16.25
C LEU A 34 -2.29 -39.64 14.79
N LEU A 35 -2.85 -40.54 13.97
CA LEU A 35 -3.10 -40.29 12.55
C LEU A 35 -4.21 -39.27 12.32
N VAL A 36 -5.29 -39.31 13.12
CA VAL A 36 -6.36 -38.30 13.07
C VAL A 36 -5.81 -36.93 13.45
N PHE A 37 -5.03 -36.87 14.53
CA PHE A 37 -4.43 -35.61 14.98
C PHE A 37 -3.47 -35.05 13.93
N ALA A 38 -2.57 -35.87 13.37
CA ALA A 38 -1.65 -35.44 12.32
C ALA A 38 -2.38 -34.93 11.07
N GLY A 39 -3.42 -35.65 10.62
CA GLY A 39 -4.25 -35.22 9.49
C GLY A 39 -4.99 -33.92 9.76
N ALA A 40 -5.53 -33.73 10.98
CA ALA A 40 -6.23 -32.52 11.37
C ALA A 40 -5.29 -31.31 11.46
N VAL A 41 -4.07 -31.47 12.00
CA VAL A 41 -3.06 -30.40 12.07
C VAL A 41 -2.63 -29.97 10.67
N LEU A 42 -2.31 -30.91 9.77
CA LEU A 42 -1.94 -30.58 8.39
C LEU A 42 -3.11 -29.94 7.62
N GLY A 43 -4.33 -30.46 7.79
CA GLY A 43 -5.51 -29.93 7.12
C GLY A 43 -5.90 -28.52 7.60
N SER A 44 -5.92 -28.30 8.91
CA SER A 44 -6.18 -26.96 9.49
C SER A 44 -5.10 -25.96 9.10
N GLY A 45 -3.82 -26.36 9.09
CA GLY A 45 -2.72 -25.53 8.60
C GLY A 45 -2.87 -25.15 7.13
N ALA A 46 -3.30 -26.08 6.26
CA ALA A 46 -3.57 -25.78 4.85
C ALA A 46 -4.73 -24.80 4.65
N VAL A 47 -5.80 -24.93 5.44
CA VAL A 47 -6.93 -23.99 5.42
C VAL A 47 -6.50 -22.61 5.92
N LEU A 48 -5.77 -22.54 7.03
CA LEU A 48 -5.24 -21.30 7.58
C LEU A 48 -4.32 -20.60 6.57
N TYR A 49 -3.42 -21.34 5.93
CA TYR A 49 -2.57 -20.80 4.86
C TYR A 49 -3.41 -20.13 3.75
N ARG A 50 -4.40 -20.84 3.19
CA ARG A 50 -5.22 -20.31 2.10
C ARG A 50 -6.13 -19.14 2.50
N LYS A 51 -6.61 -19.10 3.74
CA LYS A 51 -7.55 -18.06 4.21
C LYS A 51 -6.87 -16.82 4.81
N VAL A 52 -5.67 -16.96 5.35
CA VAL A 52 -5.03 -15.92 6.17
C VAL A 52 -3.67 -15.51 5.60
N VAL A 53 -2.84 -16.47 5.18
CA VAL A 53 -1.46 -16.20 4.77
C VAL A 53 -1.38 -15.77 3.30
N LEU A 54 -2.01 -16.53 2.41
CA LEU A 54 -2.00 -16.25 0.97
C LEU A 54 -2.60 -14.87 0.61
N PRO A 55 -3.74 -14.43 1.19
CA PRO A 55 -4.29 -13.09 0.92
C PRO A 55 -3.40 -11.92 1.37
N ARG A 56 -2.42 -12.17 2.26
CA ARG A 56 -1.42 -11.18 2.68
C ARG A 56 -0.20 -11.12 1.77
N GLY A 57 -0.24 -11.80 0.61
CA GLY A 57 0.85 -11.84 -0.36
C GLY A 57 2.00 -12.78 0.03
N LEU A 58 1.77 -13.71 0.97
CA LEU A 58 2.77 -14.70 1.39
C LEU A 58 2.43 -16.05 0.75
N SER A 59 3.31 -16.55 -0.12
CA SER A 59 3.17 -17.87 -0.76
C SER A 59 4.25 -18.83 -0.26
N TRP A 60 4.10 -20.13 -0.53
CA TRP A 60 5.13 -21.12 -0.18
C TRP A 60 6.45 -20.83 -0.88
N LEU A 61 7.57 -21.00 -0.15
CA LEU A 61 8.92 -20.79 -0.70
C LEU A 61 9.18 -21.70 -1.90
N PHE A 62 8.72 -22.96 -1.84
CA PHE A 62 8.78 -23.86 -2.97
C PHE A 62 7.38 -24.34 -3.37
N PRO A 63 7.08 -24.41 -4.67
CA PRO A 63 5.74 -24.75 -5.17
C PRO A 63 5.31 -26.18 -4.80
N TRP A 64 6.25 -27.10 -4.56
CA TRP A 64 5.95 -28.48 -4.13
C TRP A 64 5.41 -28.60 -2.70
N MET A 65 5.62 -27.58 -1.86
CA MET A 65 5.28 -27.64 -0.43
C MET A 65 3.77 -27.75 -0.21
N GLU A 66 2.97 -27.05 -0.99
CA GLU A 66 1.51 -27.14 -0.89
C GLU A 66 0.98 -28.54 -1.28
N PRO A 67 1.34 -29.10 -2.46
CA PRO A 67 1.04 -30.49 -2.78
C PRO A 67 1.53 -31.48 -1.72
N ALA A 68 2.69 -31.25 -1.11
CA ALA A 68 3.21 -32.13 -0.05
C ALA A 68 2.35 -32.12 1.21
N VAL A 69 1.85 -30.95 1.64
CA VAL A 69 0.91 -30.86 2.77
C VAL A 69 -0.38 -31.64 2.45
N ILE A 70 -0.94 -31.45 1.24
CA ILE A 70 -2.16 -32.16 0.80
C ILE A 70 -1.92 -33.68 0.74
N ALA A 71 -0.80 -34.10 0.14
CA ALA A 71 -0.43 -35.52 0.07
C ALA A 71 -0.23 -36.12 1.48
N GLY A 72 0.29 -35.35 2.42
CA GLY A 72 0.42 -35.74 3.84
C GLY A 72 -0.93 -36.00 4.51
N VAL A 73 -1.93 -35.15 4.28
CA VAL A 73 -3.30 -35.35 4.80
C VAL A 73 -3.91 -36.64 4.21
N LEU A 74 -3.78 -36.84 2.90
CA LEU A 74 -4.28 -38.04 2.23
C LEU A 74 -3.56 -39.31 2.70
N LEU A 75 -2.24 -39.24 2.91
CA LEU A 75 -1.46 -40.35 3.44
C LEU A 75 -1.88 -40.71 4.86
N ALA A 76 -2.13 -39.72 5.73
CA ALA A 76 -2.62 -39.97 7.08
C ALA A 76 -3.97 -40.70 7.07
N ALA A 77 -4.90 -40.28 6.20
CA ALA A 77 -6.18 -40.97 6.01
C ALA A 77 -6.00 -42.40 5.47
N ALA A 78 -5.12 -42.60 4.49
CA ALA A 78 -4.83 -43.92 3.94
C ALA A 78 -4.20 -44.87 4.98
N LEU A 79 -3.24 -44.38 5.78
CA LEU A 79 -2.62 -45.15 6.86
C LEU A 79 -3.63 -45.52 7.95
N LEU A 80 -4.60 -44.64 8.22
CA LEU A 80 -5.70 -44.91 9.14
C LEU A 80 -6.55 -46.07 8.63
N LEU A 81 -6.91 -46.09 7.35
CA LEU A 81 -7.61 -47.23 6.75
C LEU A 81 -6.79 -48.53 6.84
N VAL A 82 -5.51 -48.48 6.51
CA VAL A 82 -4.60 -49.64 6.57
C VAL A 82 -4.47 -50.20 8.00
N LEU A 83 -4.46 -49.32 9.01
CA LEU A 83 -4.41 -49.71 10.41
C LEU A 83 -5.60 -50.59 10.81
N TRP A 84 -6.80 -50.31 10.27
CA TRP A 84 -8.04 -51.00 10.58
C TRP A 84 -8.36 -52.19 9.68
N LEU A 85 -7.71 -52.35 8.53
CA LEU A 85 -7.91 -53.51 7.66
C LEU A 85 -7.65 -54.86 8.37
N PRO A 86 -8.46 -55.91 8.11
CA PRO A 86 -8.33 -57.22 8.75
C PRO A 86 -7.25 -58.11 8.08
N VAL A 87 -6.07 -57.54 7.79
CA VAL A 87 -4.94 -58.23 7.15
C VAL A 87 -3.74 -58.40 8.10
N GLY A 88 -2.85 -59.33 7.78
CA GLY A 88 -1.65 -59.62 8.59
C GLY A 88 -0.63 -58.47 8.62
N LYS A 89 0.25 -58.45 9.63
CA LYS A 89 1.24 -57.37 9.84
C LYS A 89 2.14 -57.10 8.61
N LYS A 90 2.57 -58.15 7.91
CA LYS A 90 3.38 -58.03 6.67
C LYS A 90 2.62 -57.30 5.55
N ALA A 91 1.35 -57.63 5.36
CA ALA A 91 0.50 -56.97 4.36
C ALA A 91 0.24 -55.50 4.72
N LYS A 92 0.05 -55.17 6.01
CA LYS A 92 -0.08 -53.77 6.46
C LYS A 92 1.19 -52.96 6.20
N GLY A 93 2.36 -53.53 6.49
CA GLY A 93 3.64 -52.89 6.19
C GLY A 93 3.83 -52.62 4.69
N LEU A 94 3.46 -53.58 3.85
CA LEU A 94 3.49 -53.41 2.39
C LEU A 94 2.55 -52.29 1.92
N LEU A 95 1.30 -52.30 2.38
CA LEU A 95 0.30 -51.28 2.00
C LEU A 95 0.71 -49.87 2.48
N ALA A 96 1.25 -49.74 3.69
CA ALA A 96 1.77 -48.47 4.19
C ALA A 96 2.96 -47.97 3.35
N GLY A 97 3.88 -48.86 2.97
CA GLY A 97 4.99 -48.53 2.08
C GLY A 97 4.54 -48.10 0.68
N CYS A 98 3.56 -48.81 0.09
CA CYS A 98 2.94 -48.41 -1.17
C CYS A 98 2.26 -47.03 -1.07
N GLY A 99 1.51 -46.77 0.00
CA GLY A 99 0.86 -45.47 0.22
C GLY A 99 1.85 -44.31 0.32
N LEU A 100 2.96 -44.50 1.04
CA LEU A 100 4.04 -43.50 1.11
C LEU A 100 4.66 -43.26 -0.27
N LEU A 101 4.97 -44.32 -1.03
CA LEU A 101 5.51 -44.20 -2.38
C LEU A 101 4.54 -43.47 -3.32
N THR A 102 3.24 -43.77 -3.25
CA THR A 102 2.21 -43.08 -4.03
C THR A 102 2.12 -41.59 -3.66
N ALA A 103 2.20 -41.24 -2.37
CA ALA A 103 2.19 -39.84 -1.94
C ALA A 103 3.40 -39.07 -2.48
N VAL A 104 4.61 -39.66 -2.41
CA VAL A 104 5.83 -39.05 -2.96
C VAL A 104 5.72 -38.88 -4.48
N LEU A 105 5.27 -39.92 -5.19
CA LEU A 105 5.07 -39.85 -6.65
C LEU A 105 4.04 -38.77 -7.03
N ALA A 106 2.95 -38.64 -6.27
CA ALA A 106 1.94 -37.62 -6.51
C ALA A 106 2.51 -36.20 -6.34
N VAL A 107 3.30 -35.94 -5.28
CA VAL A 107 3.97 -34.65 -5.09
C VAL A 107 4.92 -34.34 -6.24
N VAL A 108 5.73 -35.31 -6.66
CA VAL A 108 6.64 -35.14 -7.80
C VAL A 108 5.88 -34.85 -9.09
N CYS A 109 4.83 -35.63 -9.40
CA CYS A 109 4.02 -35.41 -10.60
C CYS A 109 3.33 -34.03 -10.60
N VAL A 110 2.75 -33.61 -9.47
CA VAL A 110 2.12 -32.28 -9.37
C VAL A 110 3.17 -31.18 -9.50
N THR A 111 4.33 -31.32 -8.84
CA THR A 111 5.41 -30.32 -8.90
C THR A 111 5.91 -30.10 -10.32
N LEU A 112 6.00 -31.17 -11.13
CA LEU A 112 6.42 -31.06 -12.54
C LEU A 112 5.37 -30.35 -13.42
N LEU A 113 4.12 -30.25 -12.97
CA LEU A 113 3.03 -29.58 -13.68
C LEU A 113 2.80 -28.13 -13.22
N LEU A 114 3.41 -27.71 -12.10
CA LEU A 114 3.25 -26.34 -11.61
C LEU A 114 4.02 -25.37 -12.55
N PRO A 115 3.41 -24.23 -12.91
CA PRO A 115 4.02 -23.26 -13.81
C PRO A 115 5.20 -22.54 -13.17
N GLU A 116 5.23 -22.48 -11.85
CA GLU A 116 6.24 -21.78 -11.08
C GLU A 116 7.47 -22.64 -10.81
N THR A 117 8.66 -22.06 -10.97
CA THR A 117 9.91 -22.62 -10.43
C THR A 117 10.69 -21.61 -9.61
N VAL A 118 11.43 -22.12 -8.63
CA VAL A 118 12.14 -21.28 -7.66
C VAL A 118 13.62 -21.64 -7.64
N SER A 119 14.47 -20.64 -7.83
CA SER A 119 15.93 -20.75 -7.72
C SER A 119 16.42 -20.01 -6.49
N VAL A 120 17.23 -20.69 -5.67
CA VAL A 120 17.79 -20.13 -4.43
C VAL A 120 19.31 -20.04 -4.55
N ARG A 121 19.90 -18.91 -4.15
CA ARG A 121 21.35 -18.68 -4.07
C ARG A 121 21.69 -18.01 -2.75
N LYS A 122 22.67 -18.55 -2.02
CA LYS A 122 23.17 -17.94 -0.78
C LYS A 122 24.36 -17.02 -1.07
N SER A 123 24.52 -15.99 -0.26
CA SER A 123 25.73 -15.16 -0.23
C SER A 123 26.96 -15.97 0.22
N PRO A 124 28.19 -15.50 -0.06
CA PRO A 124 29.41 -16.16 0.37
C PRO A 124 29.50 -16.38 1.89
N ASP A 125 28.96 -15.44 2.68
CA ASP A 125 28.88 -15.53 4.14
C ASP A 125 27.64 -16.28 4.67
N GLU A 126 26.80 -16.78 3.76
CA GLU A 126 25.51 -17.44 4.02
C GLU A 126 24.46 -16.62 4.79
N LYS A 127 24.70 -15.32 5.05
CA LYS A 127 23.74 -14.46 5.77
C LYS A 127 22.56 -14.04 4.91
N ASN A 128 22.77 -13.91 3.60
CA ASN A 128 21.77 -13.44 2.64
C ASN A 128 21.37 -14.54 1.66
N THR A 129 20.12 -14.49 1.21
CA THR A 129 19.58 -15.49 0.27
C THR A 129 18.77 -14.80 -0.82
N LEU A 130 19.24 -14.95 -2.06
CA LEU A 130 18.51 -14.59 -3.27
C LEU A 130 17.54 -15.69 -3.65
N VAL A 131 16.28 -15.29 -3.87
CA VAL A 131 15.23 -16.16 -4.38
C VAL A 131 14.71 -15.56 -5.68
N ILE A 132 14.87 -16.30 -6.78
CA ILE A 132 14.24 -15.99 -8.07
C ILE A 132 13.06 -16.92 -8.27
N VAL A 133 11.92 -16.33 -8.59
CA VAL A 133 10.69 -17.01 -8.96
C VAL A 133 10.51 -16.83 -10.46
N GLU A 134 10.32 -17.93 -11.17
CA GLU A 134 10.03 -17.96 -12.60
C GLU A 134 8.63 -18.53 -12.80
N ASP A 135 7.77 -17.75 -13.44
CA ASP A 135 6.48 -18.23 -13.92
C ASP A 135 6.61 -18.60 -15.42
N ARG A 136 6.55 -19.89 -15.70
CA ARG A 136 6.70 -20.43 -17.06
C ARG A 136 5.48 -20.21 -17.94
N GLU A 137 4.32 -19.96 -17.35
CA GLU A 137 3.08 -19.73 -18.09
C GLU A 137 2.99 -18.26 -18.52
N ASN A 138 3.32 -17.34 -17.62
CA ASN A 138 3.30 -15.91 -17.90
C ASN A 138 4.63 -15.36 -18.44
N HIS A 139 5.67 -16.20 -18.52
CA HIS A 139 7.03 -15.83 -18.92
C HIS A 139 7.65 -14.71 -18.06
N THR A 140 7.28 -14.63 -16.78
CA THR A 140 7.77 -13.59 -15.86
C THR A 140 8.86 -14.12 -14.92
N LEU A 141 9.71 -13.19 -14.49
CA LEU A 141 10.75 -13.42 -13.50
C LEU A 141 10.60 -12.40 -12.36
N ALA A 142 10.61 -12.87 -11.13
CA ALA A 142 10.51 -12.02 -9.95
C ALA A 142 11.57 -12.37 -8.91
N VAL A 143 12.05 -11.35 -8.21
CA VAL A 143 12.87 -11.49 -7.01
C VAL A 143 11.95 -11.57 -5.81
N ALA A 144 12.11 -12.61 -4.99
CA ALA A 144 11.33 -12.78 -3.78
C ALA A 144 12.22 -12.72 -2.52
N ARG A 145 11.60 -12.42 -1.38
CA ARG A 145 12.23 -12.46 -0.06
C ARG A 145 11.61 -13.56 0.77
N ILE A 146 12.46 -14.26 1.53
CA ILE A 146 12.02 -15.32 2.44
C ILE A 146 11.44 -14.68 3.70
N TYR A 147 10.23 -15.08 4.06
CA TYR A 147 9.56 -14.70 5.29
C TYR A 147 9.32 -15.96 6.14
N TYR A 148 9.64 -15.88 7.42
CA TYR A 148 9.44 -16.95 8.39
C TYR A 148 10.06 -18.31 8.00
N GLY A 149 11.03 -18.32 7.08
CA GLY A 149 11.81 -19.50 6.66
C GLY A 149 11.18 -20.42 5.61
N PHE A 150 9.87 -20.41 5.44
CA PHE A 150 9.15 -21.30 4.50
C PHE A 150 8.14 -20.60 3.61
N TRP A 151 7.91 -19.30 3.81
CA TRP A 151 7.13 -18.47 2.92
C TRP A 151 8.03 -17.51 2.15
N LYS A 152 7.53 -17.04 1.02
CA LYS A 152 8.14 -16.00 0.20
C LYS A 152 7.11 -14.93 -0.10
N ARG A 153 7.60 -13.72 -0.35
CA ARG A 153 6.84 -12.61 -0.92
C ARG A 153 7.64 -12.00 -2.06
N GLU A 154 6.98 -11.74 -3.17
CA GLU A 154 7.59 -11.05 -4.30
C GLU A 154 7.97 -9.62 -3.88
N LYS A 155 9.17 -9.21 -4.29
CA LYS A 155 9.72 -7.88 -4.02
C LYS A 155 9.65 -7.05 -5.29
N ASP A 156 10.32 -7.51 -6.34
CA ASP A 156 10.44 -6.79 -7.61
C ASP A 156 10.31 -7.77 -8.78
N MET A 157 9.73 -7.31 -9.89
CA MET A 157 9.82 -8.02 -11.17
C MET A 157 11.16 -7.69 -11.84
N LEU A 158 11.79 -8.70 -12.44
CA LEU A 158 13.00 -8.49 -13.22
C LEU A 158 12.64 -7.78 -14.54
N PRO A 159 13.48 -6.85 -15.03
CA PRO A 159 13.19 -6.06 -16.24
C PRO A 159 13.30 -6.86 -17.55
N PHE A 160 13.43 -8.19 -17.47
CA PHE A 160 13.61 -9.09 -18.60
C PHE A 160 13.00 -10.47 -18.31
N GLN A 161 12.58 -11.15 -19.37
CA GLN A 161 12.05 -12.51 -19.30
C GLN A 161 13.17 -13.56 -19.39
N ARG A 162 12.91 -14.77 -18.88
CA ARG A 162 13.89 -15.86 -18.97
C ARG A 162 13.87 -16.52 -20.35
N LEU A 163 14.69 -16.03 -21.26
CA LEU A 163 14.92 -16.70 -22.54
C LEU A 163 16.16 -17.60 -22.51
N GLU A 164 17.14 -17.24 -21.67
CA GLU A 164 18.37 -18.00 -21.46
C GLU A 164 18.66 -18.27 -19.97
N ALA A 165 19.75 -18.99 -19.67
CA ALA A 165 20.18 -19.23 -18.30
C ALA A 165 20.71 -17.94 -17.66
N LEU A 166 20.17 -17.55 -16.50
CA LEU A 166 20.64 -16.39 -15.75
C LEU A 166 22.02 -16.63 -15.11
N LYS A 167 22.88 -15.62 -15.14
CA LYS A 167 24.12 -15.57 -14.37
C LYS A 167 23.85 -14.89 -13.02
N TYR A 168 24.44 -15.46 -11.97
CA TYR A 168 24.37 -14.93 -10.61
C TYR A 168 25.79 -14.66 -10.11
N GLN A 169 26.05 -13.46 -9.62
CA GLN A 169 27.34 -13.10 -9.08
C GLN A 169 27.18 -12.21 -7.84
N TRP A 170 27.65 -12.70 -6.70
CA TRP A 170 27.76 -11.87 -5.50
C TRP A 170 28.94 -10.92 -5.68
N LEU A 171 28.63 -9.62 -5.78
CA LEU A 171 29.61 -8.54 -5.87
C LEU A 171 30.07 -8.12 -4.47
N GLU A 172 29.20 -8.30 -3.48
CA GLU A 172 29.44 -8.16 -2.06
C GLU A 172 28.64 -9.23 -1.29
N ASN A 173 28.89 -9.41 0.00
CA ASN A 173 28.12 -10.35 0.83
C ASN A 173 26.62 -10.02 0.89
N ASP A 174 26.25 -8.78 0.60
CA ASP A 174 24.89 -8.26 0.64
C ASP A 174 24.41 -7.64 -0.68
N VAL A 175 25.13 -7.88 -1.80
CA VAL A 175 24.72 -7.47 -3.15
C VAL A 175 24.98 -8.58 -4.16
N CYS A 176 23.90 -9.08 -4.76
CA CYS A 176 23.96 -10.08 -5.83
C CYS A 176 23.51 -9.48 -7.15
N ALA A 177 24.37 -9.53 -8.16
CA ALA A 177 24.03 -9.22 -9.53
C ALA A 177 23.37 -10.43 -10.20
N VAL A 178 22.19 -10.20 -10.78
CA VAL A 178 21.44 -11.16 -11.59
C VAL A 178 21.48 -10.65 -13.03
N THR A 179 22.25 -11.31 -13.88
CA THR A 179 22.46 -10.91 -15.26
C THR A 179 21.73 -11.87 -16.21
N GLY A 180 21.04 -11.30 -17.20
CA GLY A 180 20.32 -12.04 -18.23
C GLY A 180 20.32 -11.29 -19.55
N ARG A 181 19.80 -11.95 -20.59
CA ARG A 181 19.51 -11.33 -21.89
C ARG A 181 18.02 -11.40 -22.17
N ASP A 182 17.49 -10.38 -22.82
CA ASP A 182 16.12 -10.37 -23.32
C ASP A 182 16.00 -11.02 -24.72
N GLY A 183 14.84 -10.86 -25.35
CA GLY A 183 14.53 -11.47 -26.65
C GLY A 183 15.34 -10.94 -27.82
N ASP A 184 15.85 -9.73 -27.67
CA ASP A 184 16.68 -9.06 -28.65
C ASP A 184 18.17 -9.27 -28.36
N GLY A 185 18.49 -10.06 -27.33
CA GLY A 185 19.85 -10.38 -26.91
C GLY A 185 20.53 -9.24 -26.13
N VAL A 186 19.78 -8.21 -25.74
CA VAL A 186 20.26 -7.06 -24.95
C VAL A 186 20.55 -7.52 -23.54
N LEU A 187 21.69 -7.11 -23.00
CA LEU A 187 22.12 -7.49 -21.67
C LEU A 187 21.43 -6.63 -20.62
N HIS A 188 20.77 -7.29 -19.67
CA HIS A 188 20.12 -6.68 -18.52
C HIS A 188 20.70 -7.21 -17.23
N GLN A 189 20.67 -6.38 -16.19
CA GLN A 189 21.16 -6.78 -14.89
C GLN A 189 20.34 -6.14 -13.77
N TYR A 190 19.90 -6.97 -12.83
CA TYR A 190 19.23 -6.53 -11.60
C TYR A 190 20.18 -6.73 -10.42
N LEU A 191 20.32 -5.73 -9.54
CA LEU A 191 21.16 -5.83 -8.35
C LEU A 191 20.30 -6.05 -7.10
N ALA A 192 20.31 -7.28 -6.58
CA ALA A 192 19.62 -7.63 -5.36
C ALA A 192 20.42 -7.20 -4.13
N THR A 193 19.96 -6.15 -3.46
CA THR A 193 20.59 -5.58 -2.26
C THR A 193 19.94 -6.06 -0.95
N TYR A 194 20.74 -6.28 0.09
CA TYR A 194 20.30 -6.77 1.41
C TYR A 194 20.80 -5.92 2.58
N GLY A 195 21.78 -5.05 2.36
CA GLY A 195 22.38 -4.22 3.40
C GLY A 195 22.11 -2.73 3.21
N GLU A 196 22.61 -1.97 4.17
CA GLU A 196 22.55 -0.51 4.23
C GLU A 196 23.89 0.03 4.76
N ARG A 197 24.24 1.27 4.40
CA ARG A 197 25.46 1.97 4.86
C ARG A 197 25.18 3.27 5.61
N GLY A 198 23.90 3.64 5.72
CA GLY A 198 23.36 4.84 6.37
C GLY A 198 22.79 4.57 7.77
N ASP A 199 21.73 5.33 8.12
CA ASP A 199 21.15 5.38 9.47
C ASP A 199 20.01 4.38 9.73
N GLY A 200 19.53 3.63 8.72
CA GLY A 200 18.46 2.66 8.88
C GLY A 200 17.05 3.22 8.77
N ILE A 201 16.90 4.54 8.62
CA ILE A 201 15.62 5.24 8.77
C ILE A 201 15.31 6.11 7.54
N SER A 202 16.34 6.61 6.86
CA SER A 202 16.19 7.45 5.66
C SER A 202 16.63 6.73 4.38
N TYR A 203 15.82 6.81 3.33
CA TYR A 203 16.26 6.39 1.99
C TYR A 203 17.31 7.38 1.46
N ARG A 204 18.43 6.87 0.96
CA ARG A 204 19.52 7.66 0.38
C ARG A 204 19.86 7.15 -1.01
N ASP A 205 19.93 8.06 -1.99
CA ASP A 205 20.32 7.73 -3.37
C ASP A 205 21.77 7.18 -3.38
N PRO A 206 21.98 5.91 -3.79
CA PRO A 206 23.31 5.32 -3.82
C PRO A 206 24.27 6.06 -4.74
N LEU A 207 23.82 6.62 -5.88
CA LEU A 207 24.72 7.32 -6.80
C LEU A 207 25.23 8.64 -6.19
N ALA A 208 24.34 9.38 -5.53
CA ALA A 208 24.69 10.62 -4.82
C ALA A 208 25.70 10.36 -3.69
N ALA A 209 25.51 9.27 -2.94
CA ALA A 209 26.41 8.88 -1.86
C ALA A 209 27.81 8.46 -2.36
N MET A 210 27.89 7.90 -3.58
CA MET A 210 29.14 7.57 -4.27
C MET A 210 29.84 8.79 -4.89
N SER A 211 29.28 10.00 -4.79
CA SER A 211 29.89 11.21 -5.37
C SER A 211 31.33 11.44 -4.94
N GLY A 212 32.15 11.89 -5.89
CA GLY A 212 33.58 12.16 -5.72
C GLY A 212 34.49 11.50 -6.75
N SER A 213 35.78 11.62 -6.51
CA SER A 213 36.85 11.03 -7.33
C SER A 213 37.34 9.72 -6.72
N TRP A 214 37.53 8.72 -7.58
CA TRP A 214 37.94 7.37 -7.21
C TRP A 214 38.98 6.81 -8.18
N GLU A 215 39.95 6.05 -7.68
CA GLU A 215 40.98 5.38 -8.48
C GLU A 215 41.12 3.90 -8.11
N ALA A 216 41.51 3.09 -9.10
CA ALA A 216 41.89 1.70 -8.95
C ALA A 216 43.08 1.36 -9.85
N GLU A 217 43.88 0.36 -9.47
CA GLU A 217 44.96 -0.18 -10.29
C GLU A 217 44.66 -1.65 -10.63
N VAL A 218 44.56 -1.96 -11.91
CA VAL A 218 44.20 -3.29 -12.42
C VAL A 218 45.23 -3.70 -13.47
N ASP A 219 45.93 -4.82 -13.23
CA ASP A 219 46.94 -5.37 -14.14
C ASP A 219 47.99 -4.34 -14.62
N GLY A 220 48.32 -3.36 -13.78
CA GLY A 220 49.27 -2.27 -14.06
C GLY A 220 48.69 -1.08 -14.84
N GLY A 221 47.39 -1.09 -15.15
CA GLY A 221 46.64 0.04 -15.71
C GLY A 221 45.89 0.81 -14.63
N LYS A 222 45.91 2.14 -14.70
CA LYS A 222 45.13 3.00 -13.81
C LYS A 222 43.71 3.20 -14.36
N TRP A 223 42.73 3.05 -13.48
CA TRP A 223 41.32 3.29 -13.75
C TRP A 223 40.87 4.47 -12.90
N ARG A 224 40.06 5.37 -13.46
CA ARG A 224 39.48 6.48 -12.71
C ARG A 224 37.97 6.50 -12.85
N LEU A 225 37.31 6.80 -11.76
CA LEU A 225 35.86 6.96 -11.71
C LEU A 225 35.55 8.29 -11.03
N GLN A 226 34.88 9.17 -11.76
CA GLN A 226 34.39 10.45 -11.25
C GLN A 226 32.87 10.40 -11.20
N ILE A 227 32.29 10.67 -10.03
CA ILE A 227 30.84 10.68 -9.85
C ILE A 227 30.41 12.06 -9.36
N GLY A 228 29.58 12.73 -10.14
CA GLY A 228 29.00 14.04 -9.85
C GLY A 228 27.65 14.17 -10.54
N GLY A 229 27.46 15.22 -11.36
CA GLY A 229 26.27 15.32 -12.22
C GLY A 229 26.15 14.21 -13.27
N MET A 230 27.26 13.52 -13.55
CA MET A 230 27.35 12.32 -14.39
C MET A 230 28.43 11.38 -13.82
N ALA A 231 28.42 10.11 -14.20
CA ALA A 231 29.47 9.14 -13.86
C ALA A 231 30.45 8.99 -15.04
N GLN A 232 31.72 9.30 -14.83
CA GLN A 232 32.77 9.18 -15.84
C GLN A 232 33.76 8.09 -15.43
N LEU A 233 33.84 7.04 -16.23
CA LEU A 233 34.73 5.91 -16.05
C LEU A 233 35.83 5.94 -17.12
N GLU A 234 37.06 6.27 -16.71
CA GLU A 234 38.26 6.19 -17.53
C GLU A 234 38.90 4.80 -17.34
N THR A 235 38.86 3.96 -18.37
CA THR A 235 39.54 2.66 -18.42
C THR A 235 40.67 2.70 -19.45
N PRO A 236 41.58 1.70 -19.49
CA PRO A 236 42.57 1.59 -20.56
C PRO A 236 41.99 1.52 -21.98
N GLU A 237 40.71 1.17 -22.12
CA GLU A 237 40.00 1.09 -23.39
C GLU A 237 39.42 2.43 -23.84
N GLY A 238 39.30 3.39 -22.92
CA GLY A 238 38.82 4.74 -23.18
C GLY A 238 37.93 5.30 -22.06
N LEU A 239 37.50 6.54 -22.27
CA LEU A 239 36.55 7.22 -21.39
C LEU A 239 35.12 6.84 -21.75
N GLN A 240 34.39 6.29 -20.78
CA GLN A 240 32.95 6.08 -20.83
C GLN A 240 32.29 7.07 -19.87
N THR A 241 31.16 7.62 -20.27
CA THR A 241 30.46 8.63 -19.50
C THR A 241 28.99 8.27 -19.45
N PHE A 242 28.40 8.19 -18.27
CA PHE A 242 27.03 7.78 -18.03
C PHE A 242 26.28 8.95 -17.38
N ASP A 243 25.19 9.40 -18.00
CA ASP A 243 24.34 10.39 -17.37
C ASP A 243 23.56 9.75 -16.21
N SER A 244 22.94 10.56 -15.36
CA SER A 244 22.13 10.04 -14.26
C SER A 244 21.02 9.09 -14.76
N SER A 245 20.44 9.34 -15.94
CA SER A 245 19.44 8.46 -16.58
C SER A 245 20.01 7.12 -17.08
N ASP A 246 21.31 7.06 -17.33
CA ASP A 246 22.03 5.84 -17.71
C ASP A 246 22.36 4.96 -16.48
N CYS A 247 21.97 5.43 -15.28
CA CYS A 247 22.29 4.80 -14.02
C CYS A 247 21.01 4.31 -13.32
N GLU A 248 20.84 3.00 -13.13
CA GLU A 248 19.65 2.49 -12.40
C GLU A 248 19.99 2.20 -10.94
N ARG A 249 19.17 2.69 -10.00
CA ARG A 249 19.43 2.60 -8.55
C ARG A 249 18.81 1.34 -7.97
N TYR A 250 19.59 0.64 -7.14
CA TYR A 250 19.16 -0.57 -6.47
C TYR A 250 19.37 -0.46 -4.96
N GLY A 251 18.28 -0.30 -4.21
CA GLY A 251 18.31 -0.06 -2.76
C GLY A 251 19.09 1.23 -2.43
N THR A 252 19.91 1.19 -1.38
CA THR A 252 20.72 2.35 -0.92
C THR A 252 22.22 2.17 -1.18
N ILE A 253 22.64 1.08 -1.84
CA ILE A 253 24.06 0.68 -1.90
C ILE A 253 24.59 0.27 -3.29
N ALA A 254 23.74 0.24 -4.33
CA ALA A 254 24.15 -0.28 -5.64
C ALA A 254 23.50 0.46 -6.81
N VAL A 255 24.22 0.52 -7.93
CA VAL A 255 23.82 1.17 -9.19
C VAL A 255 24.30 0.34 -10.37
N THR A 256 23.52 0.25 -11.46
CA THR A 256 24.02 -0.23 -12.76
C THR A 256 24.34 0.96 -13.66
N LEU A 257 25.35 0.85 -14.53
CA LEU A 257 25.71 1.85 -15.52
C LEU A 257 25.50 1.25 -16.92
N GLY A 258 24.66 1.86 -17.75
CA GLY A 258 24.33 1.35 -19.07
C GLY A 258 23.75 2.41 -20.00
N LYS A 259 24.04 2.28 -21.30
CA LYS A 259 23.55 3.18 -22.35
C LYS A 259 22.84 2.40 -23.42
N GLY A 260 21.60 2.76 -23.78
CA GLY A 260 20.90 2.44 -25.04
C GLY A 260 20.78 0.97 -25.48
N THR A 261 21.88 0.23 -25.45
CA THR A 261 22.12 -1.15 -25.84
C THR A 261 22.26 -2.13 -24.65
N GLY A 262 21.91 -1.70 -23.43
CA GLY A 262 21.93 -2.53 -22.21
C GLY A 262 22.94 -2.09 -21.14
N VAL A 263 22.98 -2.84 -20.03
CA VAL A 263 23.88 -2.58 -18.89
C VAL A 263 25.32 -2.96 -19.25
N GLN A 264 26.27 -2.10 -18.87
CA GLN A 264 27.71 -2.31 -19.08
C GLN A 264 28.46 -2.59 -17.78
N TRP A 265 28.06 -1.95 -16.67
CA TRP A 265 28.74 -2.09 -15.38
C TRP A 265 27.76 -2.17 -14.21
N SER A 266 28.16 -2.86 -13.15
CA SER A 266 27.60 -2.73 -11.81
C SER A 266 28.55 -1.94 -10.94
N LEU A 267 28.05 -1.01 -10.14
CA LEU A 267 28.80 -0.25 -9.15
C LEU A 267 28.16 -0.41 -7.77
N VAL A 268 28.95 -0.82 -6.78
CA VAL A 268 28.46 -1.24 -5.47
C VAL A 268 29.29 -0.61 -4.35
N MET A 269 28.64 -0.21 -3.25
CA MET A 269 29.32 0.17 -2.01
C MET A 269 29.73 -1.05 -1.20
N ASN A 270 31.01 -1.16 -0.87
CA ASN A 270 31.53 -2.28 -0.08
C ASN A 270 31.09 -2.20 1.39
N GLN A 271 31.26 -3.30 2.13
CA GLN A 271 30.83 -3.37 3.55
C GLN A 271 31.60 -2.41 4.48
N ASP A 272 32.75 -1.92 4.05
CA ASP A 272 33.57 -0.92 4.73
C ASP A 272 33.01 0.50 4.63
N CYS A 273 32.02 0.74 3.76
CA CYS A 273 31.40 2.05 3.60
C CYS A 273 30.56 2.43 4.82
N ARG A 274 30.70 3.69 5.25
CA ARG A 274 29.83 4.37 6.21
C ARG A 274 29.49 5.75 5.65
N LEU A 275 28.30 6.26 5.92
CA LEU A 275 27.86 7.56 5.41
C LEU A 275 27.92 8.64 6.51
N ASN A 276 28.55 9.77 6.19
CA ASN A 276 28.42 11.04 6.94
C ASN A 276 27.57 11.98 6.09
N ASP A 277 26.45 12.46 6.63
CA ASP A 277 25.54 13.39 5.93
C ASP A 277 25.22 13.02 4.47
N GLY A 278 25.17 11.70 4.19
CA GLY A 278 24.79 11.16 2.88
C GLY A 278 25.95 10.91 1.92
N ARG A 279 27.20 11.13 2.33
CA ARG A 279 28.40 10.85 1.53
C ARG A 279 29.28 9.80 2.20
N ILE A 280 29.95 8.96 1.42
CA ILE A 280 30.87 7.94 1.95
C ILE A 280 32.01 8.60 2.72
N ALA A 281 32.21 8.18 3.97
CA ALA A 281 33.27 8.61 4.87
C ALA A 281 34.64 8.04 4.47
N GLN A 282 35.69 8.57 5.11
CA GLN A 282 37.08 8.14 4.86
C GLN A 282 37.24 6.62 5.04
N GLY A 283 37.87 5.97 4.06
CA GLY A 283 38.21 4.55 4.10
C GLY A 283 37.18 3.62 3.43
N GLY A 284 35.99 4.10 3.07
CA GLY A 284 35.03 3.32 2.29
C GLY A 284 35.50 3.08 0.85
N THR A 285 35.18 1.90 0.30
CA THR A 285 35.56 1.51 -1.07
C THR A 285 34.35 1.15 -1.94
N LEU A 286 34.53 1.27 -3.27
CA LEU A 286 33.51 0.87 -4.24
C LEU A 286 33.97 -0.33 -5.06
N THR A 287 33.06 -1.22 -5.40
CA THR A 287 33.31 -2.33 -6.34
C THR A 287 32.62 -2.05 -7.67
N LEU A 288 33.41 -1.96 -8.74
CA LEU A 288 32.93 -1.91 -10.12
C LEU A 288 33.08 -3.29 -10.76
N CYS A 289 32.07 -3.79 -11.45
CA CYS A 289 32.15 -5.07 -12.16
C CYS A 289 31.52 -4.96 -13.54
N ALA A 290 32.16 -5.51 -14.57
CA ALA A 290 31.58 -5.59 -15.90
C ALA A 290 30.31 -6.46 -15.87
N ALA A 291 29.24 -5.99 -16.50
CA ALA A 291 28.07 -6.81 -16.77
C ALA A 291 28.35 -7.67 -17.99
N ASP A 292 28.46 -8.98 -17.79
CA ASP A 292 28.64 -9.96 -18.86
C ASP A 292 28.14 -11.35 -18.41
N MET A 293 27.76 -12.20 -19.36
CA MET A 293 27.30 -13.58 -19.10
C MET A 293 28.44 -14.57 -18.78
N GLY A 294 29.68 -14.25 -19.16
CA GLY A 294 30.90 -15.00 -18.87
C GLY A 294 31.52 -14.67 -17.51
N GLU A 295 32.75 -15.12 -17.26
CA GLU A 295 33.47 -14.80 -16.03
C GLU A 295 33.90 -13.32 -16.01
N THR A 296 33.56 -12.60 -14.94
CA THR A 296 33.93 -11.19 -14.75
C THR A 296 34.64 -11.00 -13.43
N LYS A 297 35.66 -10.13 -13.42
CA LYS A 297 36.44 -9.81 -12.24
C LYS A 297 36.04 -8.43 -11.72
N PRO A 298 35.62 -8.30 -10.44
CA PRO A 298 35.36 -7.01 -9.84
C PRO A 298 36.66 -6.20 -9.63
N VAL A 299 36.55 -4.88 -9.71
CA VAL A 299 37.61 -3.90 -9.52
C VAL A 299 37.24 -3.03 -8.32
N ILE A 300 38.14 -2.92 -7.35
CA ILE A 300 37.92 -2.15 -6.13
C ILE A 300 38.54 -0.76 -6.27
N PHE A 301 37.72 0.26 -6.09
CA PHE A 301 38.07 1.68 -6.15
C PHE A 301 38.22 2.26 -4.75
N SER A 302 39.26 3.08 -4.57
CA SER A 302 39.48 3.89 -3.37
C SER A 302 39.32 5.37 -3.72
N SER A 303 38.76 6.17 -2.81
CA SER A 303 38.58 7.59 -3.10
C SER A 303 39.91 8.35 -3.06
N THR A 304 40.06 9.29 -3.97
CA THR A 304 41.18 10.24 -4.01
C THR A 304 40.84 11.60 -3.38
N ASP A 305 39.58 11.83 -3.03
CA ASP A 305 39.13 13.04 -2.35
C ASP A 305 39.56 13.04 -0.87
N GLU A 306 39.79 14.23 -0.31
CA GLU A 306 39.82 14.40 1.14
C GLU A 306 38.41 14.15 1.70
N ARG A 307 38.26 13.10 2.52
CA ARG A 307 37.00 12.70 3.15
C ARG A 307 37.12 12.75 4.65
N GLU A 308 36.05 13.16 5.31
CA GLU A 308 35.98 13.16 6.77
C GLU A 308 35.96 11.74 7.33
N ALA A 309 36.63 11.54 8.47
CA ALA A 309 36.46 10.32 9.25
C ALA A 309 35.01 10.17 9.68
N TRP A 310 34.55 8.93 9.81
CA TRP A 310 33.17 8.65 10.22
C TRP A 310 32.86 9.30 11.59
N ASN A 311 31.76 10.06 11.66
CA ASN A 311 31.40 10.91 12.81
C ASN A 311 30.18 10.42 13.62
N GLY A 312 29.62 9.26 13.27
CA GLY A 312 28.46 8.69 13.94
C GLY A 312 28.77 8.11 15.33
N SER A 313 27.79 8.19 16.24
CA SER A 313 27.77 7.39 17.47
C SER A 313 27.49 5.93 17.11
N GLU A 314 28.22 4.97 17.68
CA GLU A 314 27.97 3.54 17.53
C GLU A 314 26.51 3.18 17.91
N SER A 315 25.63 3.09 16.92
CA SER A 315 24.43 2.26 17.02
C SER A 315 24.78 0.86 16.52
N ALA A 316 25.13 0.01 17.48
CA ALA A 316 25.20 -1.46 17.42
C ALA A 316 26.33 -2.07 16.57
N SER A 317 27.47 -2.27 17.22
CA SER A 317 28.42 -3.34 16.93
C SER A 317 27.73 -4.69 16.75
N GLU A 318 28.16 -5.44 15.73
CA GLU A 318 27.94 -6.87 15.59
C GLU A 318 28.35 -7.60 16.88
N GLY A 319 27.35 -8.13 17.59
CA GLY A 319 27.52 -8.97 18.76
C GLY A 319 26.27 -9.81 18.94
N GLU A 320 26.36 -11.09 18.57
CA GLU A 320 25.46 -12.22 18.87
C GLU A 320 24.08 -11.83 19.45
N ARG A 321 23.17 -11.33 18.61
CA ARG A 321 21.75 -11.28 18.99
C ARG A 321 21.16 -12.67 18.84
N GLU A 322 20.77 -13.25 19.98
CA GLU A 322 19.81 -14.34 20.01
C GLU A 322 18.63 -13.95 19.10
N ASN A 323 18.36 -14.79 18.10
CA ASN A 323 17.49 -14.47 16.97
C ASN A 323 16.15 -13.91 17.50
N GLU A 324 15.83 -12.65 17.22
CA GLU A 324 14.56 -12.01 17.61
C GLU A 324 13.35 -12.81 17.13
N ILE A 325 13.52 -13.58 16.04
CA ILE A 325 12.53 -14.54 15.55
C ILE A 325 12.31 -15.67 16.54
N TRP A 326 13.35 -16.22 17.19
CA TRP A 326 13.23 -17.27 18.22
C TRP A 326 12.63 -16.74 19.52
N VAL A 327 12.90 -15.48 19.89
CA VAL A 327 12.28 -14.83 21.06
C VAL A 327 10.79 -14.57 20.78
N LYS A 328 10.46 -14.01 19.62
CA LYS A 328 9.06 -13.80 19.19
C LYS A 328 8.34 -15.12 18.90
N LEU A 329 9.00 -16.15 18.36
CA LEU A 329 8.43 -17.50 18.20
C LEU A 329 8.18 -18.17 19.54
N LYS A 330 9.04 -18.01 20.55
CA LYS A 330 8.79 -18.55 21.90
C LYS A 330 7.58 -17.85 22.54
N GLN A 331 7.43 -16.54 22.34
CA GLN A 331 6.26 -15.76 22.76
C GLN A 331 4.97 -16.14 21.99
N TYR A 332 5.09 -16.49 20.70
CA TYR A 332 3.95 -16.75 19.81
C TYR A 332 3.53 -18.23 19.74
N LEU A 333 4.46 -19.18 19.82
CA LEU A 333 4.22 -20.64 19.73
C LEU A 333 4.13 -21.33 21.09
N TRP A 334 4.77 -20.78 22.13
CA TRP A 334 4.80 -21.33 23.49
C TRP A 334 4.45 -20.30 24.56
N GLY A 335 3.57 -19.34 24.25
CA GLY A 335 2.74 -18.75 25.28
C GLY A 335 1.96 -19.89 25.93
N ASN A 336 2.46 -20.44 27.04
CA ASN A 336 1.88 -21.59 27.71
C ASN A 336 0.38 -21.36 27.83
N SER A 337 -0.43 -22.24 27.25
CA SER A 337 -1.88 -22.23 27.38
C SER A 337 -2.33 -22.32 28.85
N ARG A 338 -1.43 -22.70 29.76
CA ARG A 338 -1.61 -22.62 31.22
C ARG A 338 -1.26 -21.27 31.85
N GLU A 339 -0.33 -20.49 31.29
CA GLU A 339 0.00 -19.15 31.79
C GLU A 339 -0.97 -18.09 31.25
N LYS A 340 -1.42 -18.20 30.00
CA LYS A 340 -2.44 -17.29 29.41
C LYS A 340 -3.78 -17.38 30.15
N GLN A 341 -4.26 -18.60 30.41
CA GLN A 341 -5.46 -18.87 31.20
C GLN A 341 -5.34 -18.35 32.65
N ASN A 342 -4.15 -18.50 33.27
CA ASN A 342 -3.88 -17.96 34.62
C ASN A 342 -3.78 -16.43 34.64
N THR A 343 -3.28 -15.79 33.57
CA THR A 343 -3.10 -14.33 33.49
C THR A 343 -4.45 -13.64 33.26
N GLU A 344 -5.26 -14.18 32.37
CA GLU A 344 -6.59 -13.66 32.10
C GLU A 344 -7.46 -13.88 33.34
N GLU A 345 -7.60 -15.10 33.89
CA GLU A 345 -8.37 -15.33 35.14
C GLU A 345 -7.95 -14.41 36.30
N ALA A 346 -6.65 -14.08 36.40
CA ALA A 346 -6.15 -13.11 37.37
C ALA A 346 -6.67 -11.70 37.09
N ILE A 347 -6.67 -11.25 35.82
CA ILE A 347 -7.24 -9.96 35.40
C ILE A 347 -8.72 -9.87 35.77
N VAL A 348 -9.53 -10.91 35.53
CA VAL A 348 -10.95 -10.87 35.94
C VAL A 348 -11.14 -10.84 37.44
N LYS A 349 -10.37 -11.66 38.18
CA LYS A 349 -10.40 -11.61 39.65
C LYS A 349 -10.01 -10.21 40.15
N GLU A 350 -9.05 -9.57 39.49
CA GLU A 350 -8.65 -8.20 39.79
C GLU A 350 -9.77 -7.21 39.44
N MET A 351 -10.42 -7.32 38.28
CA MET A 351 -11.57 -6.46 37.91
C MET A 351 -12.71 -6.56 38.94
N TYR A 352 -13.05 -7.76 39.40
CA TYR A 352 -14.05 -7.96 40.45
C TYR A 352 -13.59 -7.39 41.80
N PHE A 353 -12.34 -7.65 42.20
CA PHE A 353 -11.78 -7.09 43.42
C PHE A 353 -11.82 -5.56 43.39
N LEU A 354 -11.49 -4.95 42.26
CA LEU A 354 -11.53 -3.51 42.06
C LEU A 354 -12.96 -2.97 42.04
N ALA A 355 -13.90 -3.65 41.38
CA ALA A 355 -15.31 -3.26 41.39
C ALA A 355 -15.88 -3.20 42.82
N GLU A 356 -15.46 -4.11 43.70
CA GLU A 356 -15.89 -4.15 45.11
C GLU A 356 -15.16 -3.13 45.99
N ASN A 357 -13.84 -2.97 45.82
CA ASN A 357 -12.99 -2.23 46.77
C ASN A 357 -12.60 -0.81 46.31
N ASN A 358 -12.74 -0.51 45.02
CA ASN A 358 -12.50 0.80 44.42
C ASN A 358 -13.61 1.15 43.40
N PRO A 359 -14.87 1.28 43.85
CA PRO A 359 -16.00 1.50 42.94
C PRO A 359 -15.92 2.82 42.15
N SER A 360 -15.07 3.78 42.58
CA SER A 360 -14.84 5.05 41.89
C SER A 360 -13.75 4.97 40.80
N GLY A 361 -12.99 3.87 40.72
CA GLY A 361 -11.94 3.74 39.71
C GLY A 361 -10.72 4.64 39.93
N GLU A 362 -10.52 5.18 41.14
CA GLU A 362 -9.44 6.13 41.39
C GLU A 362 -8.08 5.48 41.12
N GLY A 363 -7.24 6.14 40.30
CA GLY A 363 -5.94 5.62 39.86
C GLY A 363 -5.97 4.70 38.63
N TYR A 364 -7.14 4.41 38.05
CA TYR A 364 -7.30 3.54 36.88
C TYR A 364 -7.68 4.32 35.62
N ALA A 365 -6.85 5.28 35.22
CA ALA A 365 -7.06 6.06 33.99
C ALA A 365 -7.03 5.19 32.72
N PRO A 366 -7.73 5.60 31.64
CA PRO A 366 -7.67 4.91 30.34
C PRO A 366 -6.24 4.68 29.86
N LYS A 367 -5.96 3.46 29.39
CA LYS A 367 -4.65 3.06 28.87
C LYS A 367 -4.79 1.96 27.82
N GLN A 368 -3.76 1.81 26.97
CA GLN A 368 -3.75 0.84 25.87
C GLN A 368 -3.74 -0.61 26.36
N ASP A 369 -2.98 -0.88 27.43
CA ASP A 369 -2.80 -2.23 28.00
C ASP A 369 -3.18 -2.29 29.48
N GLY A 370 -3.96 -3.31 29.86
CA GLY A 370 -4.39 -3.56 31.24
C GLY A 370 -5.77 -2.99 31.59
N ILE A 371 -6.18 -3.14 32.85
CA ILE A 371 -7.49 -2.70 33.35
C ILE A 371 -7.50 -1.18 33.50
N PHE A 372 -8.56 -0.53 33.00
CA PHE A 372 -8.86 0.88 33.23
C PHE A 372 -10.32 1.08 33.64
N PHE A 373 -10.67 2.27 34.09
CA PHE A 373 -12.02 2.62 34.53
C PHE A 373 -12.61 3.76 33.70
N VAL A 374 -13.90 3.66 33.40
CA VAL A 374 -14.68 4.71 32.74
C VAL A 374 -15.98 4.91 33.53
N ALA A 375 -16.27 6.15 33.90
CA ALA A 375 -17.51 6.48 34.62
C ALA A 375 -18.75 6.19 33.78
N ALA A 376 -19.83 5.75 34.43
CA ALA A 376 -21.11 5.55 33.76
C ALA A 376 -21.78 6.92 33.59
N ALA A 377 -21.96 7.33 32.34
CA ALA A 377 -22.50 8.65 32.00
C ALA A 377 -24.00 8.61 31.66
N ASP A 378 -24.54 7.43 31.36
CA ASP A 378 -25.92 7.27 30.91
C ASP A 378 -26.52 5.93 31.36
N THR A 379 -27.85 5.85 31.37
CA THR A 379 -28.58 4.60 31.60
C THR A 379 -28.58 3.67 30.38
N GLU A 380 -28.35 4.21 29.18
CA GLU A 380 -28.24 3.45 27.94
C GLU A 380 -26.87 2.77 27.82
N GLU A 381 -26.88 1.46 27.74
CA GLU A 381 -25.69 0.60 27.67
C GLU A 381 -24.83 0.91 26.44
N CYS A 382 -25.44 1.05 25.26
CA CYS A 382 -24.73 1.40 24.02
C CYS A 382 -23.98 2.73 24.13
N TRP A 383 -24.53 3.70 24.88
CA TRP A 383 -23.89 4.99 25.10
C TRP A 383 -22.65 4.86 25.99
N ASN A 384 -22.73 4.06 27.05
CA ASN A 384 -21.58 3.79 27.90
C ASN A 384 -20.47 3.04 27.12
N VAL A 385 -20.84 2.08 26.26
CA VAL A 385 -19.88 1.39 25.36
C VAL A 385 -19.22 2.39 24.40
N ARG A 386 -19.98 3.33 23.83
CA ARG A 386 -19.44 4.42 23.00
C ARG A 386 -18.42 5.26 23.78
N ASN A 387 -18.73 5.65 25.01
CA ASN A 387 -17.82 6.46 25.83
C ASN A 387 -16.56 5.68 26.23
N ILE A 388 -16.69 4.39 26.54
CA ILE A 388 -15.54 3.51 26.78
C ILE A 388 -14.64 3.44 25.56
N LEU A 389 -15.22 3.23 24.38
CA LEU A 389 -14.46 3.20 23.13
C LEU A 389 -13.77 4.54 22.87
N LYS A 390 -14.46 5.67 23.11
CA LYS A 390 -13.88 7.01 22.98
C LYS A 390 -12.68 7.21 23.94
N GLU A 391 -12.84 6.90 25.22
CA GLU A 391 -11.74 7.00 26.20
C GLU A 391 -10.57 6.06 25.88
N PHE A 392 -10.86 4.87 25.38
CA PHE A 392 -9.84 3.94 24.91
C PHE A 392 -9.10 4.48 23.68
N THR A 393 -9.81 4.97 22.67
CA THR A 393 -9.22 5.50 21.44
C THR A 393 -8.42 6.78 21.68
N LYS A 394 -8.76 7.59 22.70
CA LYS A 394 -7.93 8.72 23.16
C LYS A 394 -6.50 8.32 23.53
N THR A 395 -6.30 7.09 24.02
CA THR A 395 -4.95 6.60 24.38
C THR A 395 -4.01 6.44 23.18
N TYR A 396 -4.50 6.55 21.95
CA TYR A 396 -3.73 6.50 20.71
C TYR A 396 -3.45 7.89 20.10
N ARG A 397 -3.81 9.00 20.77
CA ARG A 397 -3.68 10.39 20.29
C ARG A 397 -2.25 10.94 20.11
N VAL A 398 -1.23 10.11 19.92
CA VAL A 398 0.19 10.52 19.99
C VAL A 398 0.77 11.11 18.70
N ASN A 399 0.02 11.08 17.58
CA ASN A 399 0.60 11.30 16.25
C ASN A 399 0.11 12.56 15.51
N GLY A 400 -0.72 13.41 16.13
CA GLY A 400 -1.22 14.63 15.48
C GLY A 400 -2.16 14.39 14.28
N TYR A 401 -2.86 13.26 14.28
CA TYR A 401 -3.92 12.93 13.33
C TYR A 401 -5.30 13.10 13.96
N ASP A 402 -6.21 13.68 13.19
CA ASP A 402 -7.63 13.70 13.46
C ASP A 402 -8.26 12.34 13.21
N CYS A 403 -9.13 11.91 14.11
CA CYS A 403 -9.88 10.67 13.96
C CYS A 403 -11.37 10.94 14.13
N ALA A 404 -12.13 10.82 13.04
CA ALA A 404 -13.59 10.82 13.07
C ALA A 404 -14.08 9.37 13.09
N VAL A 405 -14.76 8.98 14.16
CA VAL A 405 -15.24 7.61 14.38
C VAL A 405 -16.76 7.57 14.26
N GLN A 406 -17.27 6.66 13.44
CA GLN A 406 -18.67 6.27 13.38
C GLN A 406 -18.81 4.83 13.86
N MET A 407 -19.56 4.60 14.93
CA MET A 407 -19.92 3.24 15.33
C MET A 407 -20.90 2.65 14.32
N LYS A 408 -20.63 1.41 13.88
CA LYS A 408 -21.44 0.66 12.91
C LYS A 408 -22.37 -0.29 13.64
N SER A 409 -21.84 -1.01 14.64
CA SER A 409 -22.64 -1.89 15.47
C SER A 409 -22.00 -2.17 16.83
N ILE A 410 -22.85 -2.55 17.78
CA ILE A 410 -22.46 -3.07 19.10
C ILE A 410 -23.19 -4.40 19.32
N GLN A 411 -22.50 -5.40 19.85
CA GLN A 411 -23.10 -6.66 20.28
C GLN A 411 -22.50 -7.11 21.61
N CYS A 412 -23.35 -7.46 22.57
CA CYS A 412 -22.91 -8.24 23.74
C CYS A 412 -22.74 -9.69 23.29
N LEU A 413 -21.51 -10.19 23.27
CA LEU A 413 -21.17 -11.54 22.84
C LEU A 413 -21.51 -12.59 23.92
N ALA A 414 -21.37 -12.22 25.19
CA ALA A 414 -21.65 -13.11 26.32
C ALA A 414 -21.79 -12.30 27.63
N GLY A 415 -22.50 -12.86 28.62
CA GLY A 415 -22.74 -12.23 29.92
C GLY A 415 -23.98 -11.34 29.99
N ASN A 416 -23.93 -10.32 30.84
CA ASN A 416 -25.02 -9.37 31.06
C ASN A 416 -24.49 -7.96 31.37
N GLN A 417 -25.37 -7.03 31.73
CA GLN A 417 -25.01 -5.63 31.98
C GLN A 417 -24.10 -5.39 33.19
N GLU A 418 -23.95 -6.37 34.09
CA GLU A 418 -23.08 -6.29 35.26
C GLU A 418 -21.68 -6.86 34.98
N ASP A 419 -21.56 -7.92 34.17
CA ASP A 419 -20.31 -8.45 33.61
C ASP A 419 -20.59 -8.96 32.21
N GLY A 420 -20.08 -8.24 31.20
CA GLY A 420 -20.38 -8.49 29.80
C GLY A 420 -19.16 -8.37 28.91
N MET A 421 -19.16 -9.15 27.83
CA MET A 421 -18.17 -9.08 26.76
C MET A 421 -18.81 -8.43 25.54
N TYR A 422 -18.27 -7.32 25.06
CA TYR A 422 -18.83 -6.51 23.99
C TYR A 422 -17.93 -6.47 22.77
N GLU A 423 -18.53 -6.60 21.61
CA GLU A 423 -17.91 -6.37 20.31
C GLU A 423 -18.46 -5.10 19.69
N VAL A 424 -17.56 -4.27 19.18
CA VAL A 424 -17.90 -2.99 18.56
C VAL A 424 -17.24 -2.89 17.20
N HIS A 425 -18.03 -2.64 16.17
CA HIS A 425 -17.54 -2.36 14.82
C HIS A 425 -17.62 -0.86 14.55
N THR A 426 -16.58 -0.29 13.94
CA THR A 426 -16.51 1.13 13.62
C THR A 426 -16.01 1.35 12.18
N THR A 427 -16.37 2.51 11.64
CA THR A 427 -15.70 3.12 10.50
C THR A 427 -14.99 4.37 11.00
N GLU A 428 -13.70 4.46 10.73
CA GLU A 428 -12.83 5.53 11.24
C GLU A 428 -12.19 6.24 10.05
N PHE A 429 -12.25 7.58 10.03
CA PHE A 429 -11.51 8.41 9.10
C PHE A 429 -10.38 9.11 9.84
N ILE A 430 -9.15 8.77 9.48
CA ILE A 430 -7.93 9.25 10.12
C ILE A 430 -7.25 10.21 9.14
N ALA A 431 -7.04 11.46 9.53
CA ALA A 431 -6.52 12.50 8.67
C ALA A 431 -5.44 13.36 9.34
N ALA A 432 -4.40 13.74 8.59
CA ALA A 432 -3.42 14.73 9.00
C ALA A 432 -3.68 16.05 8.27
N PRO A 433 -3.57 17.21 8.94
CA PRO A 433 -3.72 18.53 8.31
C PRO A 433 -2.55 18.94 7.38
N GLY A 434 -1.60 18.03 7.13
CA GLY A 434 -0.33 18.32 6.46
C GLY A 434 0.76 18.76 7.44
N ILE A 435 2.02 18.36 7.21
CA ILE A 435 3.18 18.76 8.03
C ILE A 435 4.26 19.28 7.08
N ALA A 436 4.97 20.35 7.47
CA ALA A 436 6.17 20.84 6.78
C ALA A 436 6.01 21.05 5.25
N GLY A 437 4.88 21.64 4.82
CA GLY A 437 4.61 21.95 3.40
C GLY A 437 3.84 20.88 2.64
N GLN A 438 3.53 19.73 3.26
CA GLN A 438 2.67 18.69 2.66
C GLN A 438 1.18 19.07 2.74
N VAL A 439 0.40 18.59 1.77
CA VAL A 439 -1.06 18.70 1.77
C VAL A 439 -1.67 17.78 2.84
N ALA A 440 -2.88 18.12 3.29
CA ALA A 440 -3.62 17.23 4.17
C ALA A 440 -3.93 15.90 3.47
N GLU A 441 -3.84 14.80 4.21
CA GLU A 441 -4.11 13.46 3.72
C GLU A 441 -4.97 12.70 4.73
N GLY A 442 -5.75 11.73 4.25
CA GLY A 442 -6.61 10.94 5.11
C GLY A 442 -6.92 9.56 4.53
N SER A 443 -7.27 8.64 5.43
CA SER A 443 -7.61 7.27 5.08
C SER A 443 -8.79 6.77 5.92
N ARG A 444 -9.63 5.92 5.31
CA ARG A 444 -10.74 5.26 5.99
C ARG A 444 -10.36 3.83 6.37
N VAL A 445 -10.65 3.45 7.60
CA VAL A 445 -10.37 2.13 8.15
C VAL A 445 -11.64 1.58 8.82
N GLU A 446 -11.87 0.28 8.68
CA GLU A 446 -12.87 -0.43 9.47
C GLU A 446 -12.18 -1.15 10.63
N MET A 447 -12.69 -0.94 11.84
CA MET A 447 -12.08 -1.50 13.06
C MET A 447 -13.10 -2.33 13.83
N LYS A 448 -12.58 -3.35 14.52
CA LYS A 448 -13.32 -4.20 15.45
C LYS A 448 -12.63 -4.17 16.80
N TYR A 449 -13.37 -3.80 17.84
CA TYR A 449 -12.92 -3.78 19.22
C TYR A 449 -13.68 -4.81 20.04
N THR A 450 -13.00 -5.40 21.02
CA THR A 450 -13.61 -6.33 21.97
C THR A 450 -13.21 -5.95 23.38
N PHE A 451 -14.21 -5.72 24.24
CA PHE A 451 -14.03 -5.25 25.61
C PHE A 451 -14.75 -6.18 26.57
N ARG A 452 -14.11 -6.52 27.70
CA ARG A 452 -14.82 -6.99 28.89
C ARG A 452 -15.11 -5.81 29.78
N MET A 453 -16.34 -5.74 30.27
CA MET A 453 -16.84 -4.66 31.12
C MET A 453 -17.43 -5.24 32.40
N VAL A 454 -16.90 -4.83 33.55
CA VAL A 454 -17.45 -5.16 34.88
C VAL A 454 -17.99 -3.89 35.49
N LYS A 455 -19.29 -3.87 35.77
CA LYS A 455 -20.02 -2.70 36.27
C LYS A 455 -19.79 -2.49 37.76
N THR A 456 -19.83 -1.23 38.15
CA THR A 456 -19.76 -0.75 39.53
C THR A 456 -20.90 0.23 39.79
N ALA A 457 -21.01 0.75 41.01
CA ALA A 457 -21.98 1.79 41.33
C ALA A 457 -21.73 3.13 40.59
N LEU A 458 -20.52 3.38 40.08
CA LEU A 458 -20.13 4.67 39.49
C LEU A 458 -19.65 4.56 38.03
N GLY A 459 -19.48 3.37 37.49
CA GLY A 459 -18.90 3.16 36.17
C GLY A 459 -18.53 1.71 35.86
N TYR A 460 -17.57 1.53 34.97
CA TYR A 460 -17.14 0.24 34.46
C TYR A 460 -15.63 0.10 34.55
N TYR A 461 -15.18 -1.03 35.11
CA TYR A 461 -13.84 -1.52 34.84
C TYR A 461 -13.82 -2.20 33.48
N VAL A 462 -12.87 -1.81 32.65
CA VAL A 462 -12.77 -2.21 31.25
C VAL A 462 -11.42 -2.87 31.01
N TYR A 463 -11.44 -3.94 30.24
CA TYR A 463 -10.25 -4.59 29.72
C TYR A 463 -10.46 -4.90 28.23
N ARG A 464 -9.56 -4.41 27.37
CA ARG A 464 -9.57 -4.74 25.94
C ARG A 464 -8.96 -6.12 25.70
N THR A 465 -9.58 -6.92 24.84
CA THR A 465 -9.05 -8.21 24.40
C THR A 465 -8.65 -8.18 22.92
N PHE A 466 -7.64 -9.00 22.57
CA PHE A 466 -7.06 -9.06 21.22
C PHE A 466 -7.38 -10.37 20.48
N GLY A 467 -8.24 -11.24 21.01
CA GLY A 467 -8.48 -12.60 20.52
C GLY A 467 -9.95 -12.99 20.40
N THR A 468 -10.25 -13.91 19.49
CA THR A 468 -11.58 -14.45 19.17
C THR A 468 -11.90 -15.76 19.91
N ASP A 469 -11.18 -16.08 20.99
CA ASP A 469 -11.37 -17.36 21.68
C ASP A 469 -12.51 -17.25 22.70
N ASP A 470 -13.60 -17.98 22.44
CA ASP A 470 -14.84 -18.07 23.24
C ASP A 470 -14.66 -18.61 24.68
N ALA A 471 -13.42 -18.89 25.11
CA ALA A 471 -13.12 -19.62 26.34
C ALA A 471 -13.10 -18.76 27.62
N TRP A 472 -13.35 -17.44 27.51
CA TRP A 472 -13.07 -16.50 28.59
C TRP A 472 -14.20 -15.51 28.94
N GLY A 473 -15.22 -15.42 28.09
CA GLY A 473 -16.39 -14.59 28.35
C GLY A 473 -17.23 -15.15 29.51
N PRO A 474 -17.95 -14.30 30.26
CA PRO A 474 -19.02 -14.77 31.15
C PRO A 474 -20.00 -15.68 30.40
N GLU A 475 -20.61 -16.67 31.07
CA GLU A 475 -21.60 -17.54 30.42
C GLU A 475 -22.82 -16.74 29.95
N GLY A 476 -23.25 -16.96 28.70
CA GLY A 476 -24.43 -16.33 28.13
C GLY A 476 -24.45 -16.47 26.61
N GLU A 477 -25.64 -16.54 26.02
CA GLU A 477 -25.80 -16.49 24.57
C GLU A 477 -25.61 -15.05 24.08
N PRO A 478 -25.06 -14.84 22.86
CA PRO A 478 -24.94 -13.51 22.27
C PRO A 478 -26.29 -12.77 22.25
N GLY A 479 -26.25 -11.50 22.65
CA GLY A 479 -27.39 -10.60 22.59
C GLY A 479 -27.68 -10.08 21.18
N GLU A 480 -28.69 -9.22 21.09
CA GLU A 480 -29.07 -8.53 19.87
C GLU A 480 -27.93 -7.61 19.36
N ILE A 481 -27.81 -7.51 18.03
CA ILE A 481 -26.87 -6.58 17.39
C ILE A 481 -27.56 -5.23 17.25
N TYR A 482 -27.03 -4.22 17.93
CA TYR A 482 -27.46 -2.84 17.75
C TYR A 482 -26.76 -2.26 16.53
N VAL A 483 -27.51 -1.97 15.47
CA VAL A 483 -26.97 -1.32 14.25
C VAL A 483 -27.04 0.19 14.41
N LEU A 484 -25.87 0.84 14.35
CA LEU A 484 -25.69 2.26 14.67
C LEU A 484 -25.12 3.08 13.51
N SER A 485 -24.93 2.46 12.32
CA SER A 485 -24.30 3.10 11.16
C SER A 485 -24.94 4.41 10.73
N ASP A 486 -26.26 4.51 10.88
CA ASP A 486 -27.06 5.65 10.42
C ASP A 486 -27.37 6.62 11.58
N ASN A 487 -26.99 6.27 12.82
CA ASN A 487 -27.21 7.10 13.98
C ASN A 487 -25.96 7.94 14.28
N LYS A 488 -26.01 9.22 13.92
CA LYS A 488 -24.90 10.17 14.10
C LYS A 488 -24.62 10.54 15.56
N GLU A 489 -25.52 10.26 16.50
CA GLU A 489 -25.24 10.46 17.93
C GLU A 489 -24.13 9.51 18.42
N TYR A 490 -23.99 8.35 17.78
CA TYR A 490 -22.94 7.37 18.04
C TYR A 490 -21.65 7.63 17.25
N SER A 491 -21.51 8.85 16.70
CA SER A 491 -20.23 9.33 16.20
C SER A 491 -19.47 10.10 17.28
N TYR A 492 -18.15 10.15 17.15
CA TYR A 492 -17.32 11.04 17.92
C TYR A 492 -16.07 11.42 17.16
N PHE A 493 -15.51 12.55 17.55
CA PHE A 493 -14.30 13.08 16.97
C PHE A 493 -13.22 13.16 18.04
N LEU A 494 -12.01 12.77 17.66
CA LEU A 494 -10.80 12.95 18.43
C LEU A 494 -9.84 13.79 17.58
N SER A 495 -9.63 15.04 17.96
CA SER A 495 -8.61 15.86 17.32
C SER A 495 -7.21 15.31 17.60
N GLY A 496 -6.30 15.44 16.65
CA GLY A 496 -4.89 15.14 16.87
C GLY A 496 -4.23 16.12 17.84
N GLU A 497 -3.23 15.65 18.60
CA GLU A 497 -2.31 16.54 19.30
C GLU A 497 -1.39 17.22 18.27
N TYR A 498 -1.73 18.44 17.86
CA TYR A 498 -0.93 19.18 16.90
C TYR A 498 0.26 19.87 17.58
N ASP A 499 1.48 19.55 17.15
CA ASP A 499 2.66 20.35 17.51
C ASP A 499 2.67 21.65 16.68
N THR A 500 2.39 22.78 17.33
CA THR A 500 2.19 24.07 16.67
C THR A 500 3.47 24.76 16.20
N ALA A 501 4.67 24.23 16.53
CA ALA A 501 5.93 24.92 16.27
C ALA A 501 6.35 24.98 14.78
N ASP A 502 6.01 23.96 13.98
CA ASP A 502 6.48 23.81 12.58
C ASP A 502 5.38 23.54 11.53
N ARG A 503 4.08 23.59 11.90
CA ARG A 503 3.02 22.94 11.08
C ARG A 503 2.24 23.82 10.10
N TYR A 504 2.21 25.14 10.22
CA TYR A 504 1.24 25.98 9.49
C TYR A 504 1.81 26.89 8.39
N GLY A 505 2.82 26.40 7.65
CA GLY A 505 3.28 27.11 6.45
C GLY A 505 2.20 27.20 5.36
N PHE A 506 1.39 26.14 5.20
CA PHE A 506 0.43 25.99 4.09
C PHE A 506 -1.04 25.90 4.53
N ALA A 507 -1.31 25.31 5.70
CA ALA A 507 -2.64 25.17 6.29
C ALA A 507 -2.93 26.27 7.34
N LYS A 508 -4.19 26.67 7.46
CA LYS A 508 -4.72 27.45 8.59
C LYS A 508 -4.73 26.57 9.84
N ALA A 509 -4.66 27.17 11.03
CA ALA A 509 -5.00 26.42 12.23
C ALA A 509 -6.54 26.20 12.29
N PRO A 510 -7.06 25.12 12.90
CA PRO A 510 -8.50 24.96 13.09
C PRO A 510 -9.17 26.14 13.83
N GLU A 511 -8.45 26.79 14.75
CA GLU A 511 -8.89 28.03 15.41
C GLU A 511 -9.06 29.19 14.42
N GLU A 512 -8.18 29.28 13.42
CA GLU A 512 -8.20 30.32 12.38
C GLU A 512 -9.38 30.10 11.44
N GLY A 513 -9.59 28.86 10.98
CA GLY A 513 -10.77 28.49 10.18
C GLY A 513 -12.09 28.73 10.91
N MET A 514 -12.14 28.43 12.22
CA MET A 514 -13.32 28.70 13.05
C MET A 514 -13.62 30.21 13.15
N ARG A 515 -12.59 31.04 13.34
CA ARG A 515 -12.73 32.50 13.41
C ARG A 515 -13.23 33.10 12.11
N GLU A 516 -12.72 32.63 10.97
CA GLU A 516 -13.21 33.04 9.65
C GLU A 516 -14.68 32.66 9.46
N LEU A 517 -15.04 31.41 9.75
CA LEU A 517 -16.42 30.91 9.67
C LEU A 517 -17.35 31.75 10.54
N TYR A 518 -16.95 32.03 11.78
CA TYR A 518 -17.74 32.83 12.68
C TYR A 518 -17.98 34.23 12.11
N LYS A 519 -16.91 34.92 11.69
CA LYS A 519 -16.98 36.29 11.19
C LYS A 519 -17.84 36.41 9.94
N GLU A 520 -17.74 35.45 9.03
CA GLU A 520 -18.46 35.52 7.74
C GLU A 520 -19.93 35.11 7.88
N MET A 521 -20.24 34.07 8.67
CA MET A 521 -21.54 33.40 8.63
C MET A 521 -22.35 33.52 9.93
N LEU A 522 -21.71 33.70 11.08
CA LEU A 522 -22.35 33.52 12.39
C LEU A 522 -22.37 34.78 13.26
N GLU A 523 -21.45 35.73 13.08
CA GLU A 523 -21.33 36.94 13.91
C GLU A 523 -22.64 37.75 13.93
N GLY A 524 -23.34 37.84 12.80
CA GLY A 524 -24.64 38.51 12.73
C GLY A 524 -25.77 37.81 13.51
N ARG A 525 -25.73 36.47 13.61
CA ARG A 525 -26.71 35.65 14.35
C ARG A 525 -26.39 35.56 15.83
N TYR A 526 -25.10 35.58 16.16
CA TYR A 526 -24.55 35.24 17.46
C TYR A 526 -23.47 36.25 17.89
N PRO A 527 -23.82 37.53 18.06
CA PRO A 527 -22.85 38.62 18.23
C PRO A 527 -22.09 38.57 19.57
N ALA A 528 -22.53 37.74 20.51
CA ALA A 528 -21.93 37.58 21.83
C ALA A 528 -21.18 36.24 21.99
N ALA A 529 -20.79 35.64 20.86
CA ALA A 529 -20.04 34.40 20.89
C ALA A 529 -18.66 34.55 21.54
N VAL A 530 -18.22 33.52 22.27
CA VAL A 530 -16.94 33.50 22.99
C VAL A 530 -16.17 32.23 22.64
N GLU A 531 -14.93 32.39 22.20
CA GLU A 531 -14.00 31.28 21.97
C GLU A 531 -13.75 30.50 23.26
N THR A 532 -13.67 29.18 23.13
CA THR A 532 -13.43 28.24 24.22
C THR A 532 -12.77 26.98 23.66
N THR A 533 -12.67 25.93 24.47
CA THR A 533 -12.17 24.63 24.01
C THR A 533 -13.10 23.51 24.44
N TYR A 534 -13.11 22.44 23.68
CA TYR A 534 -13.79 21.19 24.01
C TYR A 534 -12.84 20.03 23.73
N GLU A 535 -12.48 19.28 24.77
CA GLU A 535 -11.52 18.17 24.69
C GLU A 535 -10.20 18.56 23.99
N GLU A 536 -9.69 19.74 24.36
CA GLU A 536 -8.46 20.37 23.84
C GLU A 536 -8.55 20.86 22.39
N SER A 537 -9.71 20.73 21.75
CA SER A 537 -9.98 21.27 20.42
C SER A 537 -10.65 22.64 20.46
N PRO A 538 -10.44 23.49 19.43
CA PRO A 538 -11.14 24.76 19.31
C PRO A 538 -12.66 24.59 19.34
N ALA A 539 -13.30 25.48 20.09
CA ALA A 539 -14.75 25.58 20.20
C ALA A 539 -15.18 27.05 20.36
N MET A 540 -16.45 27.34 20.12
CA MET A 540 -17.02 28.65 20.35
C MET A 540 -18.42 28.54 20.95
N ARG A 541 -18.68 29.25 22.04
CA ARG A 541 -20.00 29.34 22.66
C ARG A 541 -20.76 30.52 22.04
N LEU A 542 -21.90 30.30 21.37
CA LEU A 542 -22.51 31.28 20.46
C LEU A 542 -23.48 32.31 21.10
N ASP A 543 -24.08 31.99 22.23
CA ASP A 543 -24.96 32.86 23.07
C ASP A 543 -26.48 32.91 22.75
N GLY A 544 -27.24 33.06 23.84
CA GLY A 544 -28.70 33.11 23.99
C GLY A 544 -29.29 31.97 24.83
N GLN A 545 -28.76 30.76 24.67
CA GLN A 545 -29.07 29.60 25.49
C GLN A 545 -27.76 29.02 25.96
N ALA A 546 -27.64 28.68 27.25
CA ALA A 546 -26.42 28.18 27.90
C ALA A 546 -25.93 26.82 27.36
N SER A 547 -26.32 26.45 26.14
CA SER A 547 -26.09 25.12 25.60
C SER A 547 -25.78 25.07 24.11
N LEU A 548 -25.55 26.17 23.40
CA LEU A 548 -25.21 26.15 21.96
C LEU A 548 -23.72 26.43 21.71
N TYR A 549 -23.06 25.50 21.01
CA TYR A 549 -21.62 25.52 20.76
C TYR A 549 -21.32 25.24 19.28
N LEU A 550 -20.27 25.84 18.75
CA LEU A 550 -19.64 25.48 17.48
C LEU A 550 -18.35 24.72 17.82
N LEU A 551 -18.25 23.46 17.37
CA LEU A 551 -17.12 22.58 17.68
C LEU A 551 -16.34 22.27 16.42
N TYR A 552 -15.01 22.23 16.53
CA TYR A 552 -14.18 21.59 15.52
C TYR A 552 -14.46 20.08 15.46
N ASP A 553 -14.72 19.57 14.27
CA ASP A 553 -15.16 18.19 14.02
C ASP A 553 -14.31 17.49 12.95
N GLY A 554 -13.06 17.90 12.83
CA GLY A 554 -12.04 17.25 12.01
C GLY A 554 -11.99 17.70 10.56
N ILE A 555 -11.17 17.00 9.78
CA ILE A 555 -10.97 17.24 8.35
C ILE A 555 -11.99 16.43 7.53
N THR A 556 -12.50 17.01 6.45
CA THR A 556 -13.39 16.33 5.49
C THR A 556 -12.64 15.31 4.64
N GLU A 557 -13.36 14.38 4.03
CA GLU A 557 -12.73 13.26 3.29
C GLU A 557 -11.94 13.71 2.05
N ASP A 558 -12.30 14.85 1.47
CA ASP A 558 -11.54 15.50 0.39
C ASP A 558 -10.16 16.02 0.84
N CYS A 559 -9.92 16.09 2.16
CA CYS A 559 -8.74 16.70 2.77
C CYS A 559 -8.54 18.20 2.44
N LEU A 560 -9.59 18.88 1.98
CA LEU A 560 -9.54 20.30 1.60
C LEU A 560 -10.19 21.23 2.64
N HIS A 561 -11.10 20.70 3.47
CA HIS A 561 -11.89 21.50 4.41
C HIS A 561 -11.80 21.02 5.87
N TYR A 562 -11.82 21.97 6.78
CA TYR A 562 -12.18 21.75 8.17
C TYR A 562 -13.69 21.66 8.30
N ARG A 563 -14.19 20.67 9.05
CA ARG A 563 -15.59 20.53 9.42
C ARG A 563 -15.82 21.12 10.80
N TYR A 564 -16.88 21.91 10.94
CA TYR A 564 -17.34 22.44 12.22
C TYR A 564 -18.81 22.07 12.42
N ARG A 565 -19.15 21.60 13.62
CA ARG A 565 -20.54 21.27 13.98
C ARG A 565 -21.08 22.28 14.98
N MET A 566 -22.21 22.90 14.65
CA MET A 566 -23.01 23.61 15.65
C MET A 566 -23.87 22.58 16.39
N VAL A 567 -23.64 22.45 17.69
CA VAL A 567 -24.29 21.47 18.55
C VAL A 567 -25.02 22.12 19.71
N GLN A 568 -26.11 21.48 20.13
CA GLN A 568 -26.82 21.82 21.35
C GLN A 568 -26.52 20.79 22.44
N SER A 569 -25.94 21.25 23.55
CA SER A 569 -25.78 20.52 24.81
C SER A 569 -27.11 20.45 25.57
N GLN A 570 -27.28 19.41 26.37
CA GLN A 570 -28.41 19.30 27.30
C GLN A 570 -28.09 19.91 28.68
N THR A 571 -26.81 20.10 28.99
CA THR A 571 -26.31 20.70 30.22
C THR A 571 -25.68 22.08 29.97
N PRO A 572 -25.69 23.00 30.96
CA PRO A 572 -25.11 24.34 30.82
C PRO A 572 -23.60 24.33 30.50
N GLU A 573 -22.89 23.31 30.97
CA GLU A 573 -21.48 23.09 30.68
C GLU A 573 -21.34 21.86 29.77
N LEU A 574 -20.49 21.98 28.76
CA LEU A 574 -20.22 20.94 27.77
C LEU A 574 -19.24 19.92 28.38
N GLN A 575 -19.72 18.71 28.69
CA GLN A 575 -18.87 17.64 29.23
C GLN A 575 -18.48 16.63 28.14
N PRO A 576 -17.29 15.98 28.24
CA PRO A 576 -16.79 15.01 27.26
C PRO A 576 -17.75 13.88 26.85
N ASP A 577 -18.66 13.52 27.74
CA ASP A 577 -19.64 12.43 27.66
C ASP A 577 -21.07 12.90 27.38
N SER A 578 -21.26 14.21 27.17
CA SER A 578 -22.56 14.81 26.88
C SER A 578 -23.13 14.30 25.56
N ARG A 579 -24.44 14.07 25.52
CA ARG A 579 -25.17 13.87 24.26
C ARG A 579 -25.30 15.20 23.53
N LEU A 580 -24.70 15.27 22.35
CA LEU A 580 -24.66 16.48 21.53
C LEU A 580 -25.59 16.30 20.32
N GLN A 581 -26.60 17.16 20.22
CA GLN A 581 -27.44 17.20 19.04
C GLN A 581 -26.84 18.17 18.02
N THR A 582 -26.42 17.67 16.86
CA THR A 582 -26.01 18.52 15.73
C THR A 582 -27.22 19.30 15.20
N LYS A 583 -27.02 20.59 14.93
CA LYS A 583 -28.02 21.50 14.36
C LYS A 583 -27.64 21.94 12.95
N GLU A 584 -26.38 22.30 12.75
CA GLU A 584 -25.84 22.72 11.46
C GLU A 584 -24.40 22.23 11.36
N VAL A 585 -23.95 21.92 10.14
CA VAL A 585 -22.57 21.57 9.82
C VAL A 585 -22.02 22.62 8.86
N TYR A 586 -20.79 23.04 9.10
CA TYR A 586 -20.09 24.01 8.27
C TYR A 586 -18.75 23.45 7.82
N GLN A 587 -18.28 23.97 6.70
CA GLN A 587 -16.95 23.67 6.17
C GLN A 587 -16.19 24.98 5.93
N ALA A 588 -14.90 24.99 6.25
CA ALA A 588 -13.98 26.09 5.93
C ALA A 588 -12.71 25.55 5.27
N VAL A 589 -12.22 26.24 4.25
CA VAL A 589 -11.02 25.84 3.51
C VAL A 589 -9.78 25.81 4.40
N ILE A 590 -9.02 24.71 4.34
CA ILE A 590 -7.79 24.49 5.12
C ILE A 590 -6.65 25.38 4.62
N LYS A 591 -6.50 25.60 3.31
CA LYS A 591 -5.36 26.33 2.73
C LYS A 591 -5.30 27.78 3.18
N ARG A 592 -4.12 28.20 3.64
CA ARG A 592 -3.80 29.58 4.03
C ARG A 592 -3.87 30.48 2.80
N GLY A 593 -4.54 31.62 2.91
CA GLY A 593 -4.71 32.58 1.80
C GLY A 593 -5.90 32.33 0.87
N MET A 594 -6.57 31.18 0.96
CA MET A 594 -7.85 30.95 0.28
C MET A 594 -9.02 31.23 1.23
N THR A 595 -10.13 31.73 0.69
CA THR A 595 -11.37 31.95 1.44
C THR A 595 -12.50 31.16 0.79
N GLY A 596 -13.37 30.58 1.61
CA GLY A 596 -14.43 29.69 1.16
C GLY A 596 -15.09 29.01 2.35
N ILE A 597 -16.36 29.34 2.59
CA ILE A 597 -17.13 28.86 3.72
C ILE A 597 -18.50 28.44 3.22
N ALA A 598 -18.93 27.23 3.61
CA ALA A 598 -20.20 26.67 3.19
C ALA A 598 -20.97 26.07 4.37
N ALA A 599 -22.27 26.35 4.43
CA ALA A 599 -23.19 25.61 5.29
C ALA A 599 -23.61 24.33 4.56
N VAL A 600 -23.37 23.18 5.18
CA VAL A 600 -23.73 21.86 4.67
C VAL A 600 -24.95 21.43 5.47
N GLY A 601 -26.14 21.79 4.98
CA GLY A 601 -27.38 21.73 5.78
C GLY A 601 -27.67 20.36 6.38
N GLU A 602 -28.17 20.33 7.62
CA GLU A 602 -28.91 19.21 8.20
C GLU A 602 -30.36 19.63 8.45
N THR A 603 -31.22 19.47 7.45
CA THR A 603 -32.67 19.44 7.64
C THR A 603 -33.23 18.25 6.89
N ALA A 604 -33.44 17.14 7.59
CA ALA A 604 -34.30 16.07 7.11
C ALA A 604 -35.76 16.54 7.24
N GLU A 605 -36.41 16.86 6.12
CA GLU A 605 -37.79 16.49 5.79
C GLU A 605 -38.18 17.05 4.40
N ASN A 606 -38.63 16.14 3.51
CA ASN A 606 -39.23 16.36 2.20
C ASN A 606 -38.40 17.05 1.10
N ALA A 607 -37.78 16.24 0.24
CA ALA A 607 -37.63 16.58 -1.18
C ALA A 607 -37.91 15.35 -2.04
N GLN A 608 -39.10 15.35 -2.64
CA GLN A 608 -39.44 14.47 -3.76
C GLN A 608 -38.41 14.64 -4.88
N THR A 609 -38.01 13.51 -5.45
CA THR A 609 -37.24 13.39 -6.68
C THR A 609 -37.86 14.28 -7.78
N PRO A 610 -37.15 15.27 -8.33
CA PRO A 610 -37.55 15.86 -9.59
C PRO A 610 -37.05 14.97 -10.72
N GLU A 611 -37.97 14.44 -11.51
CA GLU A 611 -37.67 13.85 -12.82
C GLU A 611 -36.90 14.84 -13.71
N PRO A 612 -35.98 14.38 -14.56
CA PRO A 612 -35.32 15.25 -15.53
C PRO A 612 -36.35 15.75 -16.56
N PRO A 613 -36.30 17.02 -16.98
CA PRO A 613 -37.27 17.56 -17.93
C PRO A 613 -37.10 16.90 -19.29
N SER A 614 -38.23 16.43 -19.80
CA SER A 614 -38.47 16.12 -21.20
C SER A 614 -38.11 17.32 -22.07
N ASN A 615 -37.19 17.14 -23.02
CA ASN A 615 -37.09 18.04 -24.16
C ASN A 615 -37.52 17.28 -25.42
N SER A 616 -38.77 17.50 -25.80
CA SER A 616 -39.36 17.06 -27.05
C SER A 616 -39.20 18.15 -28.11
N GLY A 617 -38.73 17.74 -29.29
CA GLY A 617 -39.16 18.35 -30.56
C GLY A 617 -38.07 19.09 -31.33
N GLY A 618 -37.55 18.41 -32.35
CA GLY A 618 -36.68 19.03 -33.36
C GLY A 618 -36.23 18.03 -34.42
N ASP A 619 -37.18 17.30 -35.01
CA ASP A 619 -36.96 16.48 -36.20
C ASP A 619 -36.65 17.40 -37.39
N THR A 620 -35.39 17.45 -37.80
CA THR A 620 -35.01 17.79 -39.17
C THR A 620 -34.01 16.77 -39.67
N SER A 621 -34.55 15.75 -40.34
CA SER A 621 -33.81 14.94 -41.29
C SER A 621 -33.22 15.86 -42.38
N ASP A 622 -31.93 16.17 -42.29
CA ASP A 622 -31.16 16.72 -43.41
C ASP A 622 -30.37 15.59 -44.10
N PRO A 623 -30.71 15.21 -45.35
CA PRO A 623 -30.07 14.13 -46.07
C PRO A 623 -28.77 14.63 -46.70
N GLY A 624 -27.67 14.62 -45.94
CA GLY A 624 -26.40 15.15 -46.48
C GLY A 624 -25.08 14.81 -45.78
N LYS A 625 -25.05 14.16 -44.61
CA LYS A 625 -23.76 13.76 -44.00
C LYS A 625 -23.18 12.55 -44.74
N ARG A 626 -22.31 12.81 -45.73
CA ARG A 626 -21.39 11.81 -46.29
C ARG A 626 -20.72 11.11 -45.11
N ARG A 627 -20.86 9.78 -45.01
CA ARG A 627 -19.95 8.99 -44.16
C ARG A 627 -18.54 9.29 -44.63
N SER A 628 -17.70 9.81 -43.75
CA SER A 628 -16.28 9.97 -44.03
C SER A 628 -15.73 8.57 -44.35
N GLY A 629 -15.00 8.50 -45.46
CA GLY A 629 -14.31 7.30 -45.88
C GLY A 629 -12.80 7.55 -45.83
N PRO A 630 -11.99 6.52 -46.09
CA PRO A 630 -10.54 6.64 -46.09
C PRO A 630 -10.07 7.76 -47.01
N ARG A 631 -9.15 8.58 -46.51
CA ARG A 631 -8.59 9.73 -47.21
C ARG A 631 -7.34 9.36 -47.99
N GLU A 632 -6.96 10.21 -48.95
CA GLU A 632 -5.70 10.05 -49.69
C GLU A 632 -4.52 10.07 -48.70
N GLY A 633 -3.67 9.03 -48.74
CA GLY A 633 -2.58 8.83 -47.78
C GLY A 633 -2.89 7.83 -46.66
N GLU A 634 -4.16 7.55 -46.36
CA GLU A 634 -4.54 6.55 -45.36
C GLU A 634 -4.46 5.14 -45.95
N VAL A 635 -3.58 4.30 -45.38
CA VAL A 635 -3.34 2.95 -45.88
C VAL A 635 -4.07 1.94 -45.01
N ARG A 636 -4.90 1.09 -45.63
CA ARG A 636 -5.58 0.00 -44.91
C ARG A 636 -4.55 -0.88 -44.19
N TRP A 637 -4.77 -1.09 -42.90
CA TRP A 637 -3.83 -1.79 -42.02
C TRP A 637 -4.37 -3.18 -41.67
N ASP A 638 -4.33 -4.10 -42.63
CA ASP A 638 -4.90 -5.45 -42.47
C ASP A 638 -4.16 -6.32 -41.44
N SER A 639 -2.90 -6.01 -41.14
CA SER A 639 -2.10 -6.69 -40.10
C SER A 639 -2.24 -6.07 -38.71
N TYR A 640 -3.07 -5.05 -38.54
CA TYR A 640 -3.27 -4.43 -37.24
C TYR A 640 -3.95 -5.42 -36.29
N ASN A 641 -3.28 -5.74 -35.19
CA ASN A 641 -3.75 -6.70 -34.19
C ASN A 641 -4.79 -6.11 -33.22
N GLY A 642 -4.98 -4.78 -33.24
CA GLY A 642 -5.92 -4.09 -32.38
C GLY A 642 -5.31 -3.45 -31.13
N ASP A 643 -3.99 -3.52 -30.92
CA ASP A 643 -3.32 -2.92 -29.75
C ASP A 643 -3.21 -1.39 -29.86
N TYR A 644 -3.38 -0.67 -28.77
CA TYR A 644 -3.27 0.79 -28.73
C TYR A 644 -2.88 1.31 -27.34
N ALA A 645 -2.27 2.49 -27.29
CA ALA A 645 -1.97 3.22 -26.06
C ALA A 645 -3.18 4.05 -25.57
N ARG A 646 -3.91 4.66 -26.51
CA ARG A 646 -5.12 5.46 -26.25
C ARG A 646 -6.11 5.31 -27.41
N GLU A 647 -7.40 5.41 -27.12
CA GLU A 647 -8.49 5.40 -28.09
C GLU A 647 -9.46 6.55 -27.80
N MET A 648 -10.01 7.16 -28.86
CA MET A 648 -11.15 8.06 -28.74
C MET A 648 -12.13 7.92 -29.91
N VAL A 649 -13.36 8.38 -29.71
CA VAL A 649 -14.43 8.28 -30.71
C VAL A 649 -15.08 9.64 -30.95
N LEU A 650 -15.06 10.09 -32.21
CA LEU A 650 -15.89 11.19 -32.69
C LEU A 650 -17.30 10.66 -32.99
N LYS A 651 -18.16 10.68 -31.97
CA LYS A 651 -19.48 10.03 -32.01
C LYS A 651 -20.37 10.54 -33.14
N GLU A 652 -20.34 11.84 -33.45
CA GLU A 652 -21.19 12.41 -34.51
C GLU A 652 -20.76 12.00 -35.92
N GLN A 653 -19.46 11.75 -36.11
CA GLN A 653 -18.87 11.37 -37.39
C GLN A 653 -18.73 9.85 -37.52
N GLY A 654 -18.86 9.10 -36.41
CA GLY A 654 -18.69 7.65 -36.38
C GLY A 654 -17.25 7.21 -36.63
N ILE A 655 -16.28 8.06 -36.28
CA ILE A 655 -14.85 7.82 -36.49
C ILE A 655 -14.21 7.44 -35.17
N THR A 656 -13.40 6.37 -35.19
CA THR A 656 -12.57 5.97 -34.06
C THR A 656 -11.11 6.20 -34.38
N PHE A 657 -10.40 6.86 -33.46
CA PHE A 657 -8.95 7.07 -33.55
C PHE A 657 -8.25 6.25 -32.47
N ARG A 658 -7.07 5.73 -32.80
CA ARG A 658 -6.19 5.02 -31.87
C ARG A 658 -4.77 5.50 -32.03
N MET A 659 -4.15 5.88 -30.92
CA MET A 659 -2.73 6.10 -30.85
C MET A 659 -2.05 4.76 -30.57
N VAL A 660 -1.20 4.30 -31.48
CA VAL A 660 -0.59 2.97 -31.50
C VAL A 660 0.91 3.10 -31.25
N VAL A 661 1.45 2.30 -30.34
CA VAL A 661 2.90 2.22 -30.13
C VAL A 661 3.51 1.47 -31.31
N LEU A 662 4.38 2.13 -32.07
CA LEU A 662 5.07 1.56 -33.21
C LEU A 662 6.43 0.97 -32.81
N ASP A 663 7.09 1.59 -31.83
CA ASP A 663 8.40 1.20 -31.31
C ASP A 663 8.61 1.81 -29.91
N ALA A 664 9.58 1.34 -29.14
CA ALA A 664 9.93 1.87 -27.82
C ALA A 664 11.43 1.72 -27.51
N ALA A 665 12.04 2.75 -26.94
CA ALA A 665 13.44 2.75 -26.52
C ALA A 665 13.68 3.72 -25.35
N LEU A 666 14.55 3.37 -24.40
CA LEU A 666 14.98 4.24 -23.28
C LEU A 666 13.80 4.83 -22.46
N GLY A 667 12.74 4.04 -22.24
CA GLY A 667 11.53 4.49 -21.53
C GLY A 667 10.56 5.34 -22.37
N SER A 668 10.95 5.72 -23.59
CA SER A 668 10.13 6.49 -24.53
C SER A 668 9.52 5.61 -25.62
N ARG A 669 8.40 6.06 -26.20
CA ARG A 669 7.62 5.34 -27.21
C ARG A 669 7.46 6.19 -28.47
N PHE A 670 7.53 5.53 -29.62
CA PHE A 670 7.15 6.08 -30.91
C PHE A 670 5.68 5.76 -31.17
N TYR A 671 4.92 6.77 -31.58
CA TYR A 671 3.48 6.63 -31.79
C TYR A 671 3.10 6.79 -33.26
N GLY A 672 2.11 6.01 -33.69
CA GLY A 672 1.42 6.16 -34.96
C GLY A 672 -0.07 6.30 -34.75
N LEU A 673 -0.77 6.88 -35.71
CA LEU A 673 -2.22 7.05 -35.64
C LEU A 673 -2.94 6.03 -36.54
N ALA A 674 -3.88 5.31 -35.95
CA ALA A 674 -4.83 4.46 -36.66
C ALA A 674 -6.23 5.05 -36.60
N LYS A 675 -6.99 4.92 -37.69
CA LYS A 675 -8.32 5.49 -37.86
C LYS A 675 -9.29 4.46 -38.42
N SER A 676 -10.53 4.46 -37.93
CA SER A 676 -11.61 3.58 -38.39
C SER A 676 -12.87 4.38 -38.67
N TYR A 677 -13.58 3.98 -39.73
CA TYR A 677 -14.82 4.63 -40.22
C TYR A 677 -16.06 3.74 -40.09
N ASP A 678 -15.92 2.53 -39.57
CA ASP A 678 -16.96 1.50 -39.55
C ASP A 678 -17.15 0.84 -38.17
N GLY A 679 -16.77 1.57 -37.12
CA GLY A 679 -16.86 1.11 -35.73
C GLY A 679 -15.81 0.06 -35.37
N GLY A 680 -14.60 0.20 -35.92
CA GLY A 680 -13.45 -0.63 -35.59
C GLY A 680 -13.35 -1.95 -36.36
N LYS A 681 -14.11 -2.13 -37.47
CA LYS A 681 -14.04 -3.34 -38.29
C LYS A 681 -12.90 -3.27 -39.30
N THR A 682 -12.65 -2.09 -39.85
CA THR A 682 -11.49 -1.81 -40.70
C THR A 682 -10.70 -0.64 -40.14
N TRP A 683 -9.37 -0.74 -40.23
CA TRP A 683 -8.42 0.22 -39.69
C TRP A 683 -7.48 0.69 -40.78
N TYR A 684 -7.16 1.98 -40.73
CA TYR A 684 -6.28 2.67 -41.66
C TYR A 684 -5.17 3.35 -40.88
N LYS A 685 -3.93 3.13 -41.31
CA LYS A 685 -2.75 3.84 -40.82
C LYS A 685 -2.72 5.22 -41.46
N VAL A 686 -2.74 6.27 -40.65
CA VAL A 686 -2.75 7.67 -41.09
C VAL A 686 -1.32 8.16 -41.33
N GLY A 687 -0.40 7.90 -40.41
CA GLY A 687 1.02 8.23 -40.54
C GLY A 687 1.92 7.32 -39.69
N THR A 688 3.17 7.10 -40.12
CA THR A 688 4.17 6.32 -39.37
C THR A 688 5.09 7.15 -38.50
N ASP A 689 5.15 8.46 -38.73
CA ASP A 689 5.95 9.39 -37.91
C ASP A 689 5.21 10.74 -37.74
N PRO A 690 4.04 10.73 -37.09
CA PRO A 690 3.20 11.92 -36.94
C PRO A 690 3.90 13.05 -36.16
N PHE A 691 4.87 12.73 -35.29
CA PHE A 691 5.55 13.68 -34.41
C PHE A 691 6.97 14.03 -34.88
N ASN A 692 7.35 13.72 -36.12
CA ASN A 692 8.67 14.01 -36.69
C ASN A 692 9.84 13.54 -35.79
N SER A 693 9.79 12.26 -35.44
CA SER A 693 10.73 11.50 -34.61
C SER A 693 10.79 11.90 -33.13
N GLN A 694 9.88 12.75 -32.66
CA GLN A 694 9.71 13.00 -31.23
C GLN A 694 9.05 11.79 -30.55
N THR A 695 9.49 11.50 -29.32
CA THR A 695 9.03 10.36 -28.52
C THR A 695 8.62 10.82 -27.14
N GLY A 696 7.73 10.08 -26.48
CA GLY A 696 7.31 10.36 -25.11
C GLY A 696 7.11 9.06 -24.34
N MET A 697 7.23 9.10 -23.01
CA MET A 697 7.04 7.90 -22.19
C MET A 697 5.56 7.51 -22.11
N ASP A 698 4.65 8.49 -22.11
CA ASP A 698 3.21 8.29 -22.24
C ASP A 698 2.62 9.31 -23.22
N ILE A 699 1.40 9.07 -23.67
CA ILE A 699 0.67 9.97 -24.57
C ILE A 699 -0.79 10.12 -24.11
N ASP A 700 -1.29 11.33 -24.25
CA ASP A 700 -2.73 11.59 -24.30
C ASP A 700 -3.06 12.35 -25.59
N PHE A 701 -4.29 12.19 -26.09
CA PHE A 701 -4.69 12.85 -27.34
C PHE A 701 -6.21 13.05 -27.43
N THR A 702 -6.61 14.04 -28.23
CA THR A 702 -8.01 14.32 -28.54
C THR A 702 -8.16 14.86 -29.97
N PHE A 703 -9.33 14.65 -30.56
CA PHE A 703 -9.76 15.26 -31.81
C PHE A 703 -11.05 16.02 -31.54
N LEU A 704 -11.10 17.27 -31.99
CA LEU A 704 -12.28 18.14 -31.87
C LEU A 704 -13.18 18.02 -33.11
N ASP A 705 -12.58 17.71 -34.26
CA ASP A 705 -13.25 17.25 -35.47
C ASP A 705 -12.34 16.25 -36.22
N GLU A 706 -12.70 15.84 -37.44
CA GLU A 706 -11.94 14.83 -38.16
C GLU A 706 -10.53 15.28 -38.59
N ASP A 707 -10.31 16.59 -38.73
CA ASP A 707 -9.07 17.22 -39.21
C ASP A 707 -8.25 17.79 -38.05
N PHE A 708 -8.93 18.30 -37.03
CA PHE A 708 -8.35 19.14 -35.99
C PHE A 708 -8.29 18.42 -34.65
N GLY A 709 -7.08 18.30 -34.10
CA GLY A 709 -6.82 17.59 -32.86
C GLY A 709 -5.50 17.97 -32.19
N PHE A 710 -5.25 17.34 -31.05
CA PHE A 710 -4.10 17.58 -30.20
C PHE A 710 -3.57 16.28 -29.61
N ALA A 711 -2.28 16.28 -29.28
CA ALA A 711 -1.66 15.21 -28.50
C ALA A 711 -0.60 15.80 -27.56
N ALA A 712 -0.45 15.22 -26.37
CA ALA A 712 0.59 15.59 -25.42
C ALA A 712 1.52 14.40 -25.19
N LEU A 713 2.83 14.62 -25.38
CA LEU A 713 3.87 13.63 -25.09
C LEU A 713 4.46 13.91 -23.72
N ALA A 714 4.37 12.94 -22.80
CA ALA A 714 4.94 13.06 -21.46
C ALA A 714 6.45 12.74 -21.45
N HIS A 715 7.20 13.47 -20.65
CA HIS A 715 8.65 13.38 -20.48
C HIS A 715 9.03 13.28 -18.99
N ASN A 716 10.25 12.79 -18.71
CA ASN A 716 10.85 12.69 -17.36
C ASN A 716 9.93 12.08 -16.28
N GLY A 717 9.68 10.76 -16.26
CA GLY A 717 8.73 10.15 -15.31
C GLY A 717 7.26 10.62 -15.31
N GLY A 718 6.87 11.63 -16.11
CA GLY A 718 5.56 12.29 -16.02
C GLY A 718 5.65 13.69 -15.41
N ASP A 719 6.85 14.23 -15.21
CA ASP A 719 7.12 15.56 -14.66
C ASP A 719 6.65 16.66 -15.61
N SER A 720 6.81 16.49 -16.93
CA SER A 720 6.36 17.49 -17.91
C SER A 720 5.77 16.87 -19.17
N ALA A 721 5.05 17.66 -19.96
CA ALA A 721 4.55 17.21 -21.26
C ALA A 721 4.60 18.30 -22.34
N GLN A 722 4.91 17.92 -23.59
CA GLN A 722 4.85 18.83 -24.73
C GLN A 722 3.52 18.63 -25.49
N LEU A 723 2.74 19.70 -25.64
CA LEU A 723 1.52 19.72 -26.43
C LEU A 723 1.83 19.90 -27.91
N TYR A 724 1.10 19.17 -28.75
CA TYR A 724 1.14 19.25 -30.20
C TYR A 724 -0.27 19.42 -30.77
N VAL A 725 -0.36 20.09 -31.92
CA VAL A 725 -1.59 20.31 -32.69
C VAL A 725 -1.48 19.67 -34.07
N THR A 726 -2.59 19.11 -34.55
CA THR A 726 -2.76 18.64 -35.92
C THR A 726 -3.96 19.34 -36.57
N GLU A 727 -3.81 19.74 -37.82
CA GLU A 727 -4.89 20.31 -38.66
C GLU A 727 -5.13 19.47 -39.93
N ASP A 728 -4.50 18.28 -40.03
CA ASP A 728 -4.55 17.40 -41.20
C ASP A 728 -5.14 16.01 -40.91
N GLY A 729 -5.80 15.84 -39.77
CA GLY A 729 -6.36 14.55 -39.35
C GLY A 729 -5.33 13.60 -38.73
N GLY A 730 -4.18 14.14 -38.30
CA GLY A 730 -3.12 13.42 -37.62
C GLY A 730 -2.09 12.75 -38.53
N PHE A 731 -1.96 13.22 -39.77
CA PHE A 731 -0.81 12.90 -40.63
C PHE A 731 0.46 13.55 -40.10
N SER A 732 0.34 14.77 -39.57
CA SER A 732 1.43 15.49 -38.94
C SER A 732 0.96 16.30 -37.73
N TYR A 733 1.86 16.42 -36.76
CA TYR A 733 1.69 17.19 -35.55
C TYR A 733 2.80 18.23 -35.44
N SER A 734 2.43 19.46 -35.08
CA SER A 734 3.37 20.55 -34.80
C SER A 734 3.32 20.92 -33.31
N PRO A 735 4.45 21.23 -32.65
CA PRO A 735 4.42 21.70 -31.26
C PRO A 735 3.55 22.95 -31.13
N ALA A 736 2.72 22.97 -30.08
CA ALA A 736 2.02 24.18 -29.66
C ALA A 736 2.95 25.04 -28.79
N ASP A 737 2.97 26.34 -29.04
CA ASP A 737 3.72 27.31 -28.24
C ASP A 737 2.90 27.70 -27.01
N MET A 738 3.41 27.45 -25.81
CA MET A 738 2.71 27.75 -24.57
C MET A 738 3.48 28.81 -23.77
N GLU A 739 2.78 29.87 -23.36
CA GLU A 739 3.37 30.89 -22.48
C GLU A 739 3.79 30.28 -21.13
N GLU A 740 5.05 30.46 -20.74
CA GLU A 740 5.52 30.00 -19.43
C GLU A 740 4.92 30.84 -18.30
N LYS A 741 4.22 30.18 -17.38
CA LYS A 741 3.72 30.84 -16.16
C LYS A 741 4.81 30.86 -15.10
N LEU A 742 5.64 31.90 -15.11
CA LEU A 742 6.70 32.06 -14.11
C LEU A 742 6.13 32.44 -12.72
N VAL A 743 6.80 31.90 -11.71
CA VAL A 743 6.62 32.18 -10.28
C VAL A 743 7.94 32.67 -9.70
N THR A 744 7.91 33.68 -8.83
CA THR A 744 9.09 34.17 -8.09
C THR A 744 9.12 33.60 -6.68
N LEU A 745 10.22 32.96 -6.32
CA LEU A 745 10.51 32.45 -4.98
C LEU A 745 11.03 33.56 -4.06
N GLU A 746 10.96 33.39 -2.74
CA GLU A 746 11.40 34.39 -1.75
C GLU A 746 12.89 34.81 -1.91
N GLY A 747 13.72 33.95 -2.51
CA GLY A 747 15.12 34.23 -2.85
C GLY A 747 15.34 34.99 -4.17
N GLY A 748 14.27 35.37 -4.88
CA GLY A 748 14.31 36.11 -6.15
C GLY A 748 14.52 35.26 -7.41
N GLY A 749 14.67 33.94 -7.28
CA GLY A 749 14.69 33.02 -8.42
C GLY A 749 13.29 32.82 -9.02
N THR A 750 13.22 32.53 -10.32
CA THR A 750 11.95 32.24 -11.01
C THR A 750 11.96 30.87 -11.68
N PHE A 751 10.83 30.17 -11.67
CA PHE A 751 10.62 28.93 -12.39
C PHE A 751 9.17 28.81 -12.88
N ALA A 752 8.89 27.92 -13.83
CA ALA A 752 7.57 27.67 -14.39
C ALA A 752 7.02 26.33 -13.83
N PRO A 753 6.17 26.34 -12.79
CA PRO A 753 5.65 25.11 -12.20
C PRO A 753 4.56 24.43 -13.03
N TYR A 754 3.98 25.10 -14.04
CA TYR A 754 2.86 24.56 -14.81
C TYR A 754 3.30 24.16 -16.22
N ASP A 755 3.87 22.97 -16.35
CA ASP A 755 4.48 22.43 -17.57
C ASP A 755 3.90 21.06 -18.01
N TYR A 756 2.74 20.69 -17.47
CA TYR A 756 2.00 19.48 -17.83
C TYR A 756 0.62 19.79 -18.44
N PRO A 757 0.54 20.08 -19.76
CA PRO A 757 -0.72 20.40 -20.43
C PRO A 757 -1.67 19.20 -20.53
N ARG A 758 -2.94 19.45 -20.23
CA ARG A 758 -4.07 18.54 -20.45
C ARG A 758 -4.60 18.70 -21.88
N MET A 759 -5.63 17.93 -22.25
CA MET A 759 -6.22 18.02 -23.59
C MET A 759 -7.05 19.31 -23.79
N PRO A 760 -6.85 20.07 -24.89
CA PRO A 760 -7.62 21.27 -25.18
C PRO A 760 -9.11 21.01 -25.38
N TYR A 761 -9.94 21.99 -25.04
CA TYR A 761 -11.40 21.93 -25.15
C TYR A 761 -12.01 23.28 -25.55
N TRP A 762 -13.19 23.22 -26.18
CA TRP A 762 -13.98 24.42 -26.49
C TRP A 762 -14.85 24.81 -25.30
N GLU A 763 -14.78 26.08 -24.91
CA GLU A 763 -15.73 26.69 -23.99
C GLU A 763 -16.17 28.03 -24.57
N ASN A 764 -17.48 28.21 -24.77
CA ASN A 764 -18.09 29.44 -25.31
C ASN A 764 -17.45 29.95 -26.63
N GLY A 765 -16.96 29.04 -27.48
CA GLY A 765 -16.34 29.37 -28.76
C GLY A 765 -14.87 29.81 -28.67
N VAL A 766 -14.24 29.67 -27.51
CA VAL A 766 -12.79 29.90 -27.29
C VAL A 766 -12.13 28.56 -26.95
N LEU A 767 -10.92 28.34 -27.49
CA LEU A 767 -10.16 27.13 -27.24
C LEU A 767 -9.29 27.32 -26.00
N TYR A 768 -9.45 26.45 -25.00
CA TYR A 768 -8.71 26.48 -23.75
C TYR A 768 -7.88 25.21 -23.55
N VAL A 769 -6.82 25.33 -22.75
CA VAL A 769 -6.07 24.20 -22.19
C VAL A 769 -5.78 24.46 -20.72
N LEU A 770 -5.86 23.41 -19.90
CA LEU A 770 -5.42 23.45 -18.50
C LEU A 770 -4.01 22.86 -18.42
N CYS A 771 -3.12 23.49 -17.68
CA CYS A 771 -1.76 23.02 -17.44
C CYS A 771 -1.58 22.74 -15.94
N GLY A 772 -1.23 21.49 -15.63
CA GLY A 772 -0.80 21.05 -14.32
C GLY A 772 0.73 21.11 -14.17
N GLN A 773 1.21 20.56 -13.08
CA GLN A 773 2.62 20.60 -12.65
C GLN A 773 3.33 19.25 -12.79
N GLY A 774 2.65 18.24 -13.33
CA GLY A 774 3.21 16.90 -13.53
C GLY A 774 3.40 16.09 -12.25
N ALA A 775 4.19 15.02 -12.36
CA ALA A 775 4.42 14.06 -11.30
C ALA A 775 5.37 14.55 -10.20
N ASP A 776 6.25 15.49 -10.51
CA ASP A 776 7.19 16.16 -9.59
C ASP A 776 6.60 17.45 -8.99
N GLY A 777 5.48 17.94 -9.51
CA GLY A 777 4.83 19.16 -9.08
C GLY A 777 4.28 19.14 -7.64
N ASP A 778 5.02 19.74 -6.72
CA ASP A 778 4.59 20.02 -5.35
C ASP A 778 4.37 21.52 -5.07
N TYR A 779 4.58 22.37 -6.07
CA TYR A 779 4.46 23.82 -5.91
C TYR A 779 3.02 24.23 -5.60
N ASP A 780 2.85 25.01 -4.52
CA ASP A 780 1.57 25.53 -4.06
C ASP A 780 0.44 24.47 -3.94
N GLY A 781 0.83 23.24 -3.57
CA GLY A 781 -0.07 22.10 -3.36
C GLY A 781 -0.31 21.22 -4.59
N GLY A 782 0.42 21.45 -5.69
CA GLY A 782 0.31 20.66 -6.91
C GLY A 782 -1.06 20.78 -7.61
N ASP A 783 -1.32 19.83 -8.50
CA ASP A 783 -2.54 19.75 -9.33
C ASP A 783 -3.86 19.67 -8.54
N ALA A 784 -3.80 19.26 -7.27
CA ALA A 784 -4.98 19.16 -6.41
C ALA A 784 -5.54 20.54 -6.06
N TRP A 785 -4.70 21.58 -6.01
CA TRP A 785 -5.10 22.91 -5.54
C TRP A 785 -5.29 23.92 -6.67
N ALA A 786 -4.42 23.92 -7.68
CA ALA A 786 -4.51 24.90 -8.76
C ALA A 786 -3.96 24.37 -10.09
N LEU A 787 -4.59 24.80 -11.19
CA LEU A 787 -4.13 24.59 -12.56
C LEU A 787 -4.03 25.94 -13.27
N ALA A 788 -3.07 26.10 -14.17
CA ALA A 788 -3.00 27.28 -15.03
C ALA A 788 -3.88 27.06 -16.27
N ARG A 789 -4.88 27.93 -16.49
CA ARG A 789 -5.68 27.91 -17.73
C ARG A 789 -5.06 28.84 -18.76
N TYR A 790 -4.98 28.35 -19.98
CA TYR A 790 -4.51 29.09 -21.14
C TYR A 790 -5.57 29.10 -22.22
N ARG A 791 -5.56 30.13 -23.06
CA ARG A 791 -6.47 30.28 -24.20
C ARG A 791 -5.70 30.47 -25.49
N SER A 792 -6.30 30.04 -26.60
CA SER A 792 -5.74 30.21 -27.95
C SER A 792 -6.70 30.94 -28.87
N GLU A 793 -6.16 31.87 -29.66
CA GLU A 793 -6.86 32.60 -30.72
C GLU A 793 -6.47 32.14 -32.14
N ASP A 794 -5.46 31.28 -32.26
CA ASP A 794 -4.86 30.84 -33.52
C ASP A 794 -5.02 29.34 -33.79
N ARG A 795 -6.11 28.77 -33.25
CA ARG A 795 -6.45 27.34 -33.35
C ARG A 795 -5.41 26.42 -32.71
N GLY A 796 -4.89 26.81 -31.55
CA GLY A 796 -4.02 25.99 -30.72
C GLY A 796 -2.57 25.92 -31.18
N LYS A 797 -2.13 26.86 -32.03
CA LYS A 797 -0.72 27.01 -32.40
C LYS A 797 0.05 27.72 -31.31
N SER A 798 -0.59 28.70 -30.66
CA SER A 798 -0.11 29.35 -29.45
C SER A 798 -1.19 29.45 -28.38
N PHE A 799 -0.76 29.40 -27.12
CA PHE A 799 -1.60 29.48 -25.93
C PHE A 799 -1.04 30.54 -24.97
N GLN A 800 -1.89 31.51 -24.62
CA GLN A 800 -1.55 32.60 -23.68
C GLN A 800 -2.21 32.35 -22.33
N PHE A 801 -1.53 32.73 -21.26
CA PHE A 801 -2.05 32.58 -19.90
C PHE A 801 -3.35 33.39 -19.74
N ASP A 802 -4.38 32.75 -19.21
CA ASP A 802 -5.69 33.36 -18.99
C ASP A 802 -5.91 33.60 -17.49
N GLU A 803 -5.98 32.53 -16.69
CA GLU A 803 -6.12 32.63 -15.24
C GLU A 803 -5.70 31.35 -14.51
N MET A 804 -5.56 31.44 -13.18
CA MET A 804 -5.45 30.26 -12.32
C MET A 804 -6.85 29.73 -12.01
N VAL A 805 -7.06 28.42 -12.11
CA VAL A 805 -8.33 27.76 -11.78
C VAL A 805 -8.13 26.72 -10.66
N PRO A 806 -9.18 26.43 -9.85
CA PRO A 806 -9.10 25.40 -8.82
C PRO A 806 -8.71 24.02 -9.40
N GLY A 807 -7.88 23.29 -8.65
CA GLY A 807 -7.42 21.96 -9.00
C GLY A 807 -8.51 20.87 -8.90
N THR A 808 -8.17 19.68 -9.37
CA THR A 808 -9.07 18.50 -9.30
C THR A 808 -8.85 17.76 -7.99
N GLY A 809 -9.38 18.29 -6.88
CA GLY A 809 -9.38 17.60 -5.59
C GLY A 809 -9.92 16.16 -5.72
N LYS A 810 -9.32 15.20 -4.99
CA LYS A 810 -9.70 13.78 -5.04
C LYS A 810 -11.21 13.64 -4.79
N SER A 811 -11.95 13.20 -5.82
CA SER A 811 -13.36 12.80 -5.73
C SER A 811 -13.52 11.40 -5.15
#